data_AF-A0A7X9ANI7-F1
#
_entry.id   AF-A0A7X9ANI7-F1
#
_cell.length_a   1.000
_cell.length_b   1.000
_cell.length_c   1.000
_cell.angle_alpha   90.00
_cell.angle_beta   90.00
_cell.angle_gamma   90.00
#
_symmetry.space_group_name_H-M   'P 1'
#
loop_
_entity.id
_entity.type
_entity.pdbx_description
1 polymer ?
#
loop_
_entity_poly.entity_id
_entity_poly.type
_entity_poly.pdbx_seq_one_letter_code
_entity_poly.pdbx_strand_id
1 'polypeptide(L)'
;MRRRTLIVATIALLVVISLALTIVWNATGKRTRRAAKIVRLSEASTGRQPISGVGCNLIGLPATNLIGNGSFSPEFIHAHYFASGGSFGEFSVKVSETLDNVPQADGYYSGASFVLFRESQNEMRELQSGSIMGYEAGQVSGMRLVESSNQIPDGVKWNAFAELKEITVACGTGGSVLRMPRDGAPEHHDIGFQVDLVAISAGPSGFLAGDSTGHFYTSSDGIVWQRMPVRATEAVRTIEYIPLPDFENGFFLASAAAGEVYFGHLTGLEPLQGVTDNTITRFVTTDDGVVFALGLEGHVISSANGVNWELEEELSSDGGWLGGDAAGGIAFFVGDGGQMAIRRDKGSVIKIDPKNLRSAFPGRLPEKGHYSRWPDLMDVVVLATNRVVVRTEKGILLYTENQGQTWEQGGPFIVDQTTRIERMNSGDIFVVNGKGEVTRAELTVKFSFEPELAGESVQSGDLIVLSLPITRKLDTTTLAEPYRRDSLAFGEWAISGGASFRTTPDADAGKTGLDSGGAGALSFRPPRDFADKESRDKYLAAKDFLFSITRGIVDQRAVNNAHRSYLDARMTQKIDLSRLVQDESNPFFLLEFDAYSLGNIEDPIEVWFSGPHTNMGEYVSVSQDSWEHRRLTFVFPSGLKPEDELWINFGFSGSGTLFIDNLWFGRNADSSQALSSLVTKEEQAPHFPVDVVRLECVPIGRSRYAAETWALPEGRAVGRTGAAMTHNLGAALQYAEHLNAVPWLVLDLRVTSQELSNLMEYLAGSPLSAYGKLRSRDGAIGRWSDTFDAIYLEITDVDDVLPNDISRANYVHWIMDQIVSAPDYDDVQNKIFLIDGMVYDDGRSHTSADYHAGDLLLDGPLREAADVEANVMRWVNSIPRRRMIGDRFMPELLRSVDVTRLGDAVRLVDVALPLVADLGDNSTVALADINLADNKFLSGDHAAVRALRVCRGLAGKILLEEPEKLLSERESDKKESAGSYDDEHSRTIYFYTYRSREGVTAMAINIGTDPQVVAIQGFDEKEASFELYDHRGIVISEGVNQPDRENFTLLPGGILVLRQGTSIPTK
;
A
#
# COMPACT_ATOMS: atom_id res chain seq x y z
N MET A 1 57.82 -2.91 -28.45
CA MET A 1 56.42 -2.62 -28.11
C MET A 1 56.27 -1.58 -26.99
N ARG A 2 56.95 -1.66 -25.84
CA ARG A 2 56.80 -0.75 -24.68
C ARG A 2 56.92 0.77 -24.94
N ARG A 3 57.74 1.22 -25.91
CA ARG A 3 57.86 2.66 -26.25
C ARG A 3 56.66 3.23 -27.00
N ARG A 4 55.97 2.43 -27.83
CA ARG A 4 54.80 2.89 -28.59
C ARG A 4 53.56 2.99 -27.70
N THR A 5 53.37 2.04 -26.79
CA THR A 5 52.26 2.09 -25.82
C THR A 5 52.39 3.27 -24.87
N LEU A 6 53.61 3.59 -24.44
CA LEU A 6 53.85 4.75 -23.56
C LEU A 6 53.57 6.06 -24.27
N ILE A 7 54.02 6.24 -25.52
CA ILE A 7 53.74 7.44 -26.33
C ILE A 7 52.24 7.59 -26.61
N VAL A 8 51.55 6.50 -26.95
CA VAL A 8 50.10 6.52 -27.18
C VAL A 8 49.34 6.85 -25.90
N ALA A 9 49.76 6.28 -24.75
CA ALA A 9 49.16 6.61 -23.45
C ALA A 9 49.42 8.07 -23.05
N THR A 10 50.62 8.61 -23.29
CA THR A 10 50.93 10.02 -23.00
C THR A 10 50.17 10.97 -23.93
N ILE A 11 50.01 10.62 -25.22
CA ILE A 11 49.21 11.40 -26.16
C ILE A 11 47.73 11.31 -25.80
N ALA A 12 47.21 10.13 -25.46
CA ALA A 12 45.83 9.98 -25.00
C ALA A 12 45.58 10.77 -23.71
N LEU A 13 46.50 10.73 -22.75
CA LEU A 13 46.43 11.52 -21.53
C LEU A 13 46.49 13.02 -21.83
N LEU A 14 47.37 13.47 -22.75
CA LEU A 14 47.43 14.88 -23.17
C LEU A 14 46.19 15.32 -23.94
N VAL A 15 45.58 14.45 -24.74
CA VAL A 15 44.31 14.73 -25.43
C VAL A 15 43.19 14.81 -24.42
N VAL A 16 43.13 13.90 -23.44
CA VAL A 16 42.13 13.95 -22.36
C VAL A 16 42.34 15.18 -21.48
N ILE A 17 43.58 15.52 -21.11
CA ILE A 17 43.91 16.74 -20.35
C ILE A 17 43.58 17.98 -21.18
N SER A 18 43.89 18.01 -22.48
CA SER A 18 43.58 19.12 -23.37
C SER A 18 42.08 19.27 -23.55
N LEU A 19 41.34 18.17 -23.73
CA LEU A 19 39.89 18.17 -23.87
C LEU A 19 39.23 18.62 -22.57
N ALA A 20 39.70 18.10 -21.42
CA ALA A 20 39.28 18.54 -20.09
C ALA A 20 39.62 20.02 -19.87
N LEU A 21 40.81 20.50 -20.25
CA LEU A 21 41.16 21.92 -20.16
C LEU A 21 40.31 22.77 -21.10
N THR A 22 39.93 22.27 -22.27
CA THR A 22 39.10 22.99 -23.24
C THR A 22 37.65 23.07 -22.75
N ILE A 23 37.14 21.99 -22.16
CA ILE A 23 35.82 21.93 -21.50
C ILE A 23 35.83 22.85 -20.28
N VAL A 24 36.86 22.79 -19.43
CA VAL A 24 37.04 23.69 -18.28
C VAL A 24 37.20 25.13 -18.75
N TRP A 25 37.96 25.42 -19.80
CA TRP A 25 38.11 26.78 -20.33
C TRP A 25 36.83 27.33 -20.98
N ASN A 26 36.03 26.49 -21.64
CA ASN A 26 34.72 26.87 -22.17
C ASN A 26 33.68 27.01 -21.05
N ALA A 27 33.69 26.13 -20.05
CA ALA A 27 32.80 26.17 -18.90
C ALA A 27 33.12 27.35 -17.96
N THR A 28 34.40 27.74 -17.84
CA THR A 28 34.85 28.90 -17.02
C THR A 28 34.85 30.23 -17.78
N GLY A 29 34.44 30.25 -19.06
CA GLY A 29 34.17 31.49 -19.79
C GLY A 29 35.38 32.40 -20.12
N LYS A 30 36.63 31.95 -19.97
CA LYS A 30 37.82 32.83 -20.11
C LYS A 30 38.05 33.43 -21.51
N ARG A 31 37.37 32.95 -22.58
CA ARG A 31 37.55 33.44 -23.98
C ARG A 31 36.46 34.39 -24.47
N THR A 32 35.34 34.48 -23.77
CA THR A 32 34.22 35.38 -24.08
C THR A 32 33.80 36.05 -22.78
N ARG A 33 34.06 37.35 -22.61
CA ARG A 33 33.51 38.14 -21.49
C ARG A 33 31.97 38.10 -21.59
N ARG A 34 31.34 37.06 -21.02
CA ARG A 34 29.89 37.01 -20.80
C ARG A 34 29.58 38.14 -19.83
N ALA A 35 28.61 38.99 -20.17
CA ALA A 35 28.17 40.04 -19.26
C ALA A 35 27.61 39.37 -18.00
N ALA A 36 28.12 39.76 -16.83
CA ALA A 36 27.58 39.27 -15.57
C ALA A 36 26.20 39.87 -15.34
N LYS A 37 25.24 39.07 -14.89
CA LYS A 37 24.01 39.58 -14.31
C LYS A 37 24.35 40.10 -12.92
N ILE A 38 24.43 41.43 -12.79
CA ILE A 38 24.73 42.10 -11.53
C ILE A 38 23.42 42.34 -10.80
N VAL A 39 23.34 41.92 -9.55
CA VAL A 39 22.14 42.08 -8.73
C VAL A 39 22.52 42.66 -7.37
N ARG A 40 21.73 43.62 -6.88
CA ARG A 40 21.92 44.24 -5.57
C ARG A 40 20.87 43.73 -4.58
N LEU A 41 21.31 43.28 -3.41
CA LEU A 41 20.39 42.82 -2.36
C LEU A 41 19.41 43.92 -1.97
N SER A 42 18.12 43.57 -1.91
CA SER A 42 17.11 44.46 -1.33
C SER A 42 17.30 44.57 0.19
N GLU A 43 16.89 45.70 0.76
CA GLU A 43 16.76 45.87 2.21
C GLU A 43 15.31 45.71 2.69
N ALA A 44 14.35 45.68 1.75
CA ALA A 44 12.93 45.51 2.03
C ALA A 44 12.56 44.02 2.17
N SER A 45 11.71 43.71 3.15
CA SER A 45 11.18 42.37 3.39
C SER A 45 9.90 42.13 2.59
N THR A 46 9.84 41.03 1.83
CA THR A 46 8.59 40.48 1.26
C THR A 46 7.83 39.67 2.29
N GLY A 47 8.56 38.92 3.11
CA GLY A 47 7.99 38.00 4.08
C GLY A 47 7.39 38.69 5.29
N ARG A 48 6.24 38.19 5.75
CA ARG A 48 5.55 38.69 6.95
C ARG A 48 6.01 38.01 8.24
N GLN A 49 6.71 36.87 8.15
CA GLN A 49 7.06 36.02 9.29
C GLN A 49 8.48 35.44 9.18
N PRO A 50 9.13 35.14 10.31
CA PRO A 50 10.38 34.39 10.32
C PRO A 50 10.14 32.93 9.91
N ILE A 51 11.08 32.38 9.16
CA ILE A 51 11.11 30.97 8.77
C ILE A 51 11.29 30.11 10.03
N SER A 52 10.40 29.14 10.21
CA SER A 52 10.47 28.18 11.32
C SER A 52 11.58 27.15 11.08
N GLY A 53 11.79 26.71 9.83
CA GLY A 53 12.92 25.83 9.52
C GLY A 53 12.88 25.15 8.14
N VAL A 54 13.99 24.50 7.79
CA VAL A 54 14.07 23.55 6.67
C VAL A 54 14.44 22.19 7.24
N GLY A 55 13.74 21.15 6.79
CA GLY A 55 13.81 19.85 7.44
C GLY A 55 13.67 18.67 6.50
N CYS A 56 13.48 17.49 7.08
CA CYS A 56 13.17 16.29 6.31
C CYS A 56 11.85 15.65 6.73
N ASN A 57 11.17 15.09 5.75
CA ASN A 57 10.16 14.08 5.94
C ASN A 57 10.86 12.71 5.94
N LEU A 58 11.00 12.12 7.12
CA LEU A 58 11.73 10.88 7.34
C LEU A 58 10.80 9.70 7.06
N ILE A 59 10.97 9.12 5.88
CA ILE A 59 10.15 8.01 5.39
C ILE A 59 10.63 6.67 5.96
N GLY A 60 11.93 6.53 6.23
CA GLY A 60 12.50 5.30 6.79
C GLY A 60 13.88 5.47 7.43
N LEU A 61 14.19 4.59 8.38
CA LEU A 61 15.49 4.45 9.03
C LEU A 61 16.11 3.07 8.70
N PRO A 62 17.43 2.88 8.84
CA PRO A 62 18.01 1.56 8.71
C PRO A 62 17.48 0.62 9.79
N ALA A 63 16.95 -0.54 9.38
CA ALA A 63 16.48 -1.56 10.30
C ALA A 63 17.64 -2.17 11.12
N THR A 64 17.38 -2.47 12.39
CA THR A 64 18.30 -3.26 13.23
C THR A 64 18.03 -4.76 13.13
N ASN A 65 16.82 -5.15 12.73
CA ASN A 65 16.42 -6.53 12.52
C ASN A 65 16.34 -6.88 11.03
N LEU A 66 17.13 -7.86 10.61
CA LEU A 66 17.12 -8.39 9.25
C LEU A 66 16.03 -9.46 9.05
N ILE A 67 15.46 -10.02 10.14
CA ILE A 67 14.34 -10.96 10.08
C ILE A 67 13.04 -10.20 9.81
N GLY A 68 12.25 -10.70 8.87
CA GLY A 68 10.88 -10.23 8.63
C GLY A 68 9.90 -10.87 9.59
N ASN A 69 9.03 -10.09 10.24
CA ASN A 69 7.99 -10.60 11.14
C ASN A 69 8.53 -11.66 12.14
N GLY A 70 9.57 -11.33 12.89
CA GLY A 70 10.20 -12.23 13.86
C GLY A 70 9.40 -12.42 15.16
N SER A 71 8.44 -11.54 15.42
CA SER A 71 7.46 -11.70 16.50
C SER A 71 6.30 -12.60 16.10
N PHE A 72 5.99 -12.78 14.81
CA PHE A 72 4.72 -13.37 14.37
C PHE A 72 3.49 -12.60 14.86
N SER A 73 3.65 -11.29 15.13
CA SER A 73 2.53 -10.39 15.39
C SER A 73 1.47 -10.51 14.28
N PRO A 74 0.18 -10.45 14.62
CA PRO A 74 -0.87 -10.53 13.63
C PRO A 74 -0.80 -9.31 12.71
N GLU A 75 -0.95 -9.56 11.42
CA GLU A 75 -1.30 -8.47 10.50
C GLU A 75 -2.75 -8.06 10.77
N PHE A 76 -3.11 -6.82 10.48
CA PHE A 76 -4.49 -6.38 10.65
C PHE A 76 -5.16 -6.11 9.30
N ILE A 77 -6.32 -6.72 9.10
CA ILE A 77 -7.28 -6.21 8.12
C ILE A 77 -8.03 -5.10 8.82
N HIS A 78 -8.04 -3.97 8.16
CA HIS A 78 -8.89 -2.90 8.60
C HIS A 78 -9.89 -2.53 7.53
N ALA A 79 -11.06 -2.08 7.95
CA ALA A 79 -12.12 -1.65 7.06
C ALA A 79 -12.88 -0.47 7.66
N HIS A 80 -13.44 0.34 6.78
CA HIS A 80 -14.33 1.43 7.16
C HIS A 80 -15.67 1.28 6.46
N TYR A 81 -16.73 1.38 7.24
CA TYR A 81 -18.08 1.27 6.72
C TYR A 81 -18.95 2.39 7.26
N PHE A 82 -19.87 2.85 6.41
CA PHE A 82 -20.99 3.66 6.84
C PHE A 82 -22.19 2.75 7.05
N ALA A 83 -22.81 2.84 8.21
CA ALA A 83 -24.03 2.09 8.47
C ALA A 83 -25.15 2.56 7.53
N SER A 84 -25.90 1.63 6.97
CA SER A 84 -27.19 1.91 6.32
C SER A 84 -28.34 2.01 7.34
N GLY A 85 -28.04 1.76 8.62
CA GLY A 85 -28.97 1.73 9.75
C GLY A 85 -28.72 0.53 10.67
N GLY A 86 -29.37 0.52 11.84
CA GLY A 86 -29.21 -0.57 12.81
C GLY A 86 -30.09 -0.44 14.05
N SER A 87 -29.74 -1.22 15.07
CA SER A 87 -30.39 -1.28 16.38
C SER A 87 -29.39 -0.85 17.48
N PHE A 88 -29.60 -1.27 18.73
CA PHE A 88 -28.68 -0.98 19.83
C PHE A 88 -27.42 -1.86 19.80
N GLY A 89 -27.49 -3.07 19.24
CA GLY A 89 -26.38 -4.03 19.21
C GLY A 89 -26.04 -4.54 17.81
N GLU A 90 -26.62 -3.94 16.77
CA GLU A 90 -26.47 -4.41 15.40
C GLU A 90 -26.45 -3.25 14.42
N PHE A 91 -25.74 -3.40 13.31
CA PHE A 91 -25.80 -2.48 12.17
C PHE A 91 -25.71 -3.24 10.84
N SER A 92 -26.20 -2.63 9.78
CA SER A 92 -26.11 -3.16 8.43
C SER A 92 -25.27 -2.26 7.54
N VAL A 93 -24.58 -2.86 6.58
CA VAL A 93 -23.78 -2.18 5.57
C VAL A 93 -24.21 -2.68 4.20
N LYS A 94 -24.42 -1.76 3.27
CA LYS A 94 -24.68 -2.09 1.87
C LYS A 94 -23.37 -2.22 1.12
N VAL A 95 -23.16 -3.36 0.46
CA VAL A 95 -21.91 -3.63 -0.27
C VAL A 95 -21.73 -2.63 -1.42
N SER A 96 -22.83 -2.16 -2.03
CA SER A 96 -22.79 -1.19 -3.12
C SER A 96 -22.49 0.25 -2.68
N GLU A 97 -22.42 0.53 -1.37
CA GLU A 97 -22.12 1.85 -0.81
C GLU A 97 -20.69 1.95 -0.23
N THR A 98 -19.92 0.85 -0.26
CA THR A 98 -18.57 0.81 0.30
C THR A 98 -17.50 1.02 -0.76
N LEU A 99 -16.43 1.73 -0.40
CA LEU A 99 -15.20 1.79 -1.19
C LEU A 99 -14.34 0.53 -0.98
N ASP A 100 -14.43 -0.07 0.21
CA ASP A 100 -13.74 -1.32 0.57
C ASP A 100 -14.49 -2.57 0.06
N ASN A 101 -13.72 -3.62 -0.25
CA ASN A 101 -14.27 -4.94 -0.53
C ASN A 101 -14.94 -5.53 0.72
N VAL A 102 -16.25 -5.77 0.67
CA VAL A 102 -16.98 -6.43 1.75
C VAL A 102 -16.87 -7.97 1.62
N PRO A 103 -16.25 -8.67 2.57
CA PRO A 103 -16.06 -10.12 2.51
C PRO A 103 -17.38 -10.90 2.55
N GLN A 104 -17.65 -11.77 1.58
CA GLN A 104 -18.92 -12.52 1.55
C GLN A 104 -18.90 -13.84 2.36
N ALA A 105 -18.07 -13.89 3.41
CA ALA A 105 -17.95 -15.08 4.26
C ALA A 105 -18.55 -14.83 5.65
N ASP A 106 -19.53 -15.67 6.04
CA ASP A 106 -20.12 -15.58 7.38
C ASP A 106 -19.04 -15.72 8.46
N GLY A 107 -19.14 -14.91 9.52
CA GLY A 107 -18.18 -14.88 10.63
C GLY A 107 -16.82 -14.28 10.29
N TYR A 108 -16.61 -13.72 9.09
CA TYR A 108 -15.30 -13.16 8.70
C TYR A 108 -14.78 -12.11 9.68
N TYR A 109 -15.64 -11.17 10.11
CA TYR A 109 -15.28 -10.15 11.10
C TYR A 109 -15.57 -10.55 12.55
N SER A 110 -15.96 -11.81 12.84
CA SER A 110 -16.16 -12.23 14.22
C SER A 110 -14.85 -12.13 15.02
N GLY A 111 -14.91 -11.42 16.15
CA GLY A 111 -13.75 -11.10 16.98
C GLY A 111 -12.97 -9.85 16.55
N ALA A 112 -13.37 -9.16 15.47
CA ALA A 112 -12.80 -7.86 15.11
C ALA A 112 -13.14 -6.83 16.20
N SER A 113 -12.20 -5.92 16.49
CA SER A 113 -12.53 -4.73 17.27
C SER A 113 -13.25 -3.71 16.38
N PHE A 114 -14.12 -2.91 17.00
CA PHE A 114 -14.80 -1.81 16.32
C PHE A 114 -14.79 -0.53 17.16
N VAL A 115 -14.88 0.59 16.47
CA VAL A 115 -15.25 1.89 17.03
C VAL A 115 -16.36 2.48 16.16
N LEU A 116 -17.44 2.92 16.81
CA LEU A 116 -18.61 3.51 16.17
C LEU A 116 -18.65 5.01 16.49
N PHE A 117 -18.72 5.82 15.44
CA PHE A 117 -18.83 7.27 15.52
C PHE A 117 -20.15 7.77 14.95
N ARG A 118 -20.70 8.80 15.58
CA ARG A 118 -21.79 9.60 15.04
C ARG A 118 -21.30 10.99 14.70
N GLU A 119 -21.56 11.39 13.47
CA GLU A 119 -21.27 12.72 12.99
C GLU A 119 -22.51 13.62 13.07
N SER A 120 -22.31 14.86 13.50
CA SER A 120 -23.24 15.98 13.31
C SER A 120 -22.57 17.07 12.47
N GLN A 121 -23.27 18.17 12.20
CA GLN A 121 -22.68 19.30 11.45
C GLN A 121 -21.43 19.90 12.11
N ASN A 122 -21.26 19.75 13.43
CA ASN A 122 -20.20 20.44 14.17
C ASN A 122 -19.34 19.51 15.04
N GLU A 123 -19.67 18.23 15.13
CA GLU A 123 -18.95 17.31 16.02
C GLU A 123 -18.95 15.88 15.49
N MET A 124 -17.86 15.15 15.74
CA MET A 124 -17.80 13.70 15.65
C MET A 124 -17.69 13.14 17.06
N ARG A 125 -18.61 12.24 17.42
CA ARG A 125 -18.71 11.66 18.76
C ARG A 125 -18.55 10.15 18.69
N GLU A 126 -17.59 9.60 19.43
CA GLU A 126 -17.53 8.16 19.68
C GLU A 126 -18.77 7.74 20.48
N LEU A 127 -19.56 6.81 19.91
CA LEU A 127 -20.74 6.24 20.56
C LEU A 127 -20.40 5.01 21.37
N GLN A 128 -19.55 4.14 20.82
CA GLN A 128 -19.18 2.86 21.40
C GLN A 128 -17.92 2.30 20.75
N SER A 129 -17.13 1.57 21.54
CA SER A 129 -16.08 0.68 21.07
C SER A 129 -16.23 -0.70 21.71
N GLY A 130 -15.77 -1.74 21.02
CA GLY A 130 -15.96 -3.11 21.49
C GLY A 130 -15.51 -4.17 20.48
N SER A 131 -16.21 -5.31 20.46
CA SER A 131 -15.93 -6.42 19.56
C SER A 131 -17.15 -6.82 18.74
N ILE A 132 -16.92 -7.19 17.50
CA ILE A 132 -17.92 -7.81 16.63
C ILE A 132 -18.13 -9.25 17.09
N MET A 133 -19.37 -9.57 17.45
CA MET A 133 -19.76 -10.91 17.91
C MET A 133 -20.23 -11.79 16.76
N GLY A 134 -20.89 -11.19 15.77
CA GLY A 134 -21.43 -11.89 14.61
C GLY A 134 -21.31 -11.06 13.33
N TYR A 135 -21.13 -11.78 12.24
CA TYR A 135 -21.07 -11.24 10.89
C TYR A 135 -21.87 -12.14 9.96
N GLU A 136 -22.98 -11.62 9.44
CA GLU A 136 -23.86 -12.34 8.51
C GLU A 136 -23.77 -11.69 7.13
N ALA A 137 -23.18 -12.39 6.17
CA ALA A 137 -22.98 -11.90 4.82
C ALA A 137 -24.13 -12.28 3.88
N GLY A 138 -24.21 -11.69 2.69
CA GLY A 138 -25.11 -12.20 1.67
C GLY A 138 -26.62 -12.02 1.91
N GLN A 139 -27.02 -11.02 2.71
CA GLN A 139 -28.44 -10.64 2.81
C GLN A 139 -28.84 -9.81 1.59
N VAL A 140 -30.08 -9.97 1.11
CA VAL A 140 -30.57 -9.22 -0.06
C VAL A 140 -31.60 -8.20 0.40
N SER A 141 -31.42 -6.95 -0.03
CA SER A 141 -32.32 -5.84 0.27
C SER A 141 -32.51 -4.92 -0.94
N GLY A 142 -33.23 -3.80 -0.78
CA GLY A 142 -33.26 -2.74 -1.79
C GLY A 142 -33.91 -3.09 -3.14
N MET A 143 -34.76 -4.11 -3.20
CA MET A 143 -35.39 -4.56 -4.46
C MET A 143 -36.21 -3.44 -5.13
N ARG A 144 -35.81 -3.03 -6.32
CA ARG A 144 -36.49 -2.00 -7.14
C ARG A 144 -36.48 -2.34 -8.62
N LEU A 145 -37.56 -1.98 -9.31
CA LEU A 145 -37.63 -2.08 -10.77
C LEU A 145 -36.69 -1.04 -11.41
N VAL A 146 -35.93 -1.45 -12.42
CA VAL A 146 -35.07 -0.57 -13.22
C VAL A 146 -35.92 0.08 -14.29
N GLU A 147 -36.16 1.39 -14.14
CA GLU A 147 -36.90 2.19 -15.11
C GLU A 147 -35.93 2.96 -16.03
N SER A 148 -36.04 2.73 -17.33
CA SER A 148 -35.24 3.45 -18.34
C SER A 148 -35.80 4.84 -18.61
N SER A 149 -34.92 5.82 -18.79
CA SER A 149 -35.28 7.21 -19.13
C SER A 149 -35.90 7.34 -20.52
N ASN A 150 -35.60 6.40 -21.42
CA ASN A 150 -36.15 6.26 -22.76
C ASN A 150 -36.83 4.88 -22.95
N GLN A 151 -37.71 4.81 -23.95
CA GLN A 151 -38.54 3.62 -24.19
C GLN A 151 -37.70 2.42 -24.64
N ILE A 152 -37.76 1.33 -23.87
CA ILE A 152 -37.22 0.03 -24.27
C ILE A 152 -38.19 -0.59 -25.29
N PRO A 153 -37.71 -1.10 -26.44
CA PRO A 153 -38.55 -1.79 -27.41
C PRO A 153 -39.27 -3.01 -26.81
N ASP A 154 -40.51 -3.25 -27.25
CA ASP A 154 -41.28 -4.41 -26.79
C ASP A 154 -40.59 -5.74 -27.16
N GLY A 155 -40.50 -6.65 -26.19
CA GLY A 155 -39.99 -8.01 -26.41
C GLY A 155 -38.48 -8.17 -26.30
N VAL A 156 -37.74 -7.13 -25.89
CA VAL A 156 -36.30 -7.25 -25.58
C VAL A 156 -36.09 -8.26 -24.45
N LYS A 157 -35.18 -9.22 -24.67
CA LYS A 157 -34.69 -10.14 -23.64
C LYS A 157 -33.26 -9.77 -23.28
N TRP A 158 -32.99 -9.63 -21.99
CA TRP A 158 -31.67 -9.36 -21.44
C TRP A 158 -30.95 -10.68 -21.14
N ASN A 159 -29.78 -10.87 -21.75
CA ASN A 159 -29.07 -12.16 -21.75
C ASN A 159 -27.90 -12.18 -20.76
N ALA A 160 -27.20 -11.06 -20.56
CA ALA A 160 -26.04 -10.99 -19.66
C ALA A 160 -25.78 -9.55 -19.17
N PHE A 161 -25.06 -9.45 -18.06
CA PHE A 161 -24.69 -8.20 -17.39
C PHE A 161 -23.17 -8.10 -17.20
N ALA A 162 -22.63 -6.89 -17.23
CA ALA A 162 -21.25 -6.60 -16.86
C ALA A 162 -21.13 -5.25 -16.18
N GLU A 163 -20.19 -5.11 -15.24
CA GLU A 163 -19.95 -3.90 -14.48
C GLU A 163 -18.53 -3.37 -14.70
N LEU A 164 -18.44 -2.07 -14.99
CA LEU A 164 -17.18 -1.34 -15.07
C LEU A 164 -17.29 -0.07 -14.25
N LYS A 165 -16.48 0.04 -13.18
CA LYS A 165 -16.52 1.16 -12.24
C LYS A 165 -17.95 1.29 -11.68
N GLU A 166 -18.57 2.45 -11.83
CA GLU A 166 -19.91 2.73 -11.34
C GLU A 166 -21.00 2.57 -12.42
N ILE A 167 -20.74 1.78 -13.47
CA ILE A 167 -21.67 1.57 -14.58
C ILE A 167 -21.89 0.08 -14.78
N THR A 168 -23.14 -0.35 -14.67
CA THR A 168 -23.58 -1.69 -15.12
C THR A 168 -24.18 -1.60 -16.52
N VAL A 169 -23.88 -2.58 -17.37
CA VAL A 169 -24.42 -2.70 -18.73
C VAL A 169 -25.08 -4.06 -18.88
N ALA A 170 -26.35 -4.07 -19.32
CA ALA A 170 -27.04 -5.28 -19.74
C ALA A 170 -27.06 -5.37 -21.26
N CYS A 171 -26.80 -6.55 -21.83
CA CYS A 171 -26.92 -6.79 -23.27
C CYS A 171 -28.12 -7.68 -23.59
N GLY A 172 -28.79 -7.44 -24.70
CA GLY A 172 -30.01 -8.13 -25.06
C GLY A 172 -30.24 -8.33 -26.55
N THR A 173 -31.44 -8.78 -26.88
CA THR A 173 -31.87 -9.08 -28.25
C THR A 173 -31.98 -7.84 -29.14
N GLY A 174 -31.79 -8.02 -30.45
CA GLY A 174 -31.95 -6.96 -31.44
C GLY A 174 -30.98 -5.79 -31.28
N GLY A 175 -29.79 -6.03 -30.72
CA GLY A 175 -28.75 -5.02 -30.52
C GLY A 175 -28.98 -4.12 -29.31
N SER A 176 -29.91 -4.47 -28.43
CA SER A 176 -30.28 -3.64 -27.28
C SER A 176 -29.24 -3.71 -26.17
N VAL A 177 -28.91 -2.54 -25.62
CA VAL A 177 -28.07 -2.37 -24.44
C VAL A 177 -28.79 -1.47 -23.44
N LEU A 178 -28.80 -1.86 -22.16
CA LEU A 178 -29.29 -1.02 -21.07
C LEU A 178 -28.10 -0.60 -20.21
N ARG A 179 -27.79 0.69 -20.24
CA ARG A 179 -26.71 1.29 -19.45
C ARG A 179 -27.28 1.86 -18.16
N MET A 180 -26.78 1.38 -17.02
CA MET A 180 -27.25 1.71 -15.68
C MET A 180 -26.10 2.31 -14.88
N PRO A 181 -25.92 3.65 -14.90
CA PRO A 181 -24.99 4.30 -13.98
C PRO A 181 -25.47 4.16 -12.53
N ARG A 182 -24.54 4.10 -11.58
CA ARG A 182 -24.80 4.06 -10.13
C ARG A 182 -25.64 5.26 -9.71
N ASP A 183 -25.18 6.43 -10.13
CA ASP A 183 -25.86 7.72 -9.97
C ASP A 183 -26.41 8.18 -11.33
N GLY A 184 -27.73 8.19 -11.45
CA GLY A 184 -28.43 8.63 -12.66
C GLY A 184 -29.56 7.70 -13.07
N ALA A 185 -30.23 8.07 -14.16
CA ALA A 185 -31.29 7.27 -14.74
C ALA A 185 -30.69 6.22 -15.71
N PRO A 186 -31.14 4.96 -15.67
CA PRO A 186 -30.85 3.97 -16.70
C PRO A 186 -31.25 4.45 -18.10
N GLU A 187 -30.50 4.06 -19.12
CA GLU A 187 -30.74 4.45 -20.51
C GLU A 187 -30.61 3.25 -21.46
N HIS A 188 -31.58 3.09 -22.35
CA HIS A 188 -31.53 2.15 -23.46
C HIS A 188 -30.75 2.72 -24.64
N HIS A 189 -29.90 1.89 -25.25
CA HIS A 189 -29.12 2.20 -26.43
C HIS A 189 -29.18 1.02 -27.42
N ASP A 190 -29.00 1.31 -28.71
CA ASP A 190 -28.80 0.30 -29.75
C ASP A 190 -27.33 0.35 -30.20
N ILE A 191 -26.67 -0.80 -30.29
CA ILE A 191 -25.26 -0.87 -30.67
C ILE A 191 -25.00 -0.55 -32.15
N GLY A 192 -26.04 -0.33 -32.95
CA GLY A 192 -25.98 -0.10 -34.40
C GLY A 192 -25.97 -1.39 -35.23
N PHE A 193 -26.12 -2.54 -34.59
CA PHE A 193 -26.10 -3.87 -35.22
C PHE A 193 -27.33 -4.66 -34.79
N GLN A 194 -28.12 -5.12 -35.77
CA GLN A 194 -29.32 -5.93 -35.53
C GLN A 194 -28.94 -7.39 -35.27
N VAL A 195 -28.43 -7.67 -34.08
CA VAL A 195 -27.93 -8.97 -33.62
C VAL A 195 -28.38 -9.26 -32.19
N ASP A 196 -28.47 -10.53 -31.79
CA ASP A 196 -28.73 -10.86 -30.39
C ASP A 196 -27.42 -10.98 -29.64
N LEU A 197 -27.16 -10.04 -28.72
CA LEU A 197 -26.01 -10.09 -27.82
C LEU A 197 -26.30 -11.08 -26.70
N VAL A 198 -25.42 -12.08 -26.54
CA VAL A 198 -25.66 -13.24 -25.67
C VAL A 198 -24.68 -13.36 -24.51
N ALA A 199 -23.51 -12.73 -24.61
CA ALA A 199 -22.50 -12.69 -23.55
C ALA A 199 -21.83 -11.31 -23.50
N ILE A 200 -21.48 -10.86 -22.31
CA ILE A 200 -20.75 -9.62 -22.07
C ILE A 200 -19.87 -9.77 -20.83
N SER A 201 -18.70 -9.15 -20.83
CA SER A 201 -17.84 -9.00 -19.65
C SER A 201 -17.12 -7.65 -19.71
N ALA A 202 -16.61 -7.20 -18.57
CA ALA A 202 -15.91 -5.93 -18.42
C ALA A 202 -14.51 -6.13 -17.87
N GLY A 203 -13.56 -5.36 -18.41
CA GLY A 203 -12.20 -5.22 -17.89
C GLY A 203 -11.86 -3.75 -17.70
N PRO A 204 -10.68 -3.41 -17.15
CA PRO A 204 -10.31 -2.04 -16.78
C PRO A 204 -10.43 -1.00 -17.91
N SER A 205 -10.33 -1.45 -19.16
CA SER A 205 -10.36 -0.62 -20.37
C SER A 205 -11.73 -0.54 -21.07
N GLY A 206 -12.73 -1.32 -20.66
CA GLY A 206 -14.03 -1.36 -21.34
C GLY A 206 -14.72 -2.73 -21.33
N PHE A 207 -15.73 -2.87 -22.18
CA PHE A 207 -16.60 -4.03 -22.34
C PHE A 207 -16.27 -4.83 -23.60
N LEU A 208 -16.36 -6.16 -23.49
CA LEU A 208 -16.34 -7.11 -24.59
C LEU A 208 -17.66 -7.88 -24.61
N ALA A 209 -18.37 -7.87 -25.74
CA ALA A 209 -19.63 -8.58 -25.95
C ALA A 209 -19.53 -9.55 -27.13
N GLY A 210 -20.32 -10.62 -27.09
CA GLY A 210 -20.43 -11.63 -28.14
C GLY A 210 -21.88 -11.84 -28.58
N ASP A 211 -22.09 -12.09 -29.87
CA ASP A 211 -23.42 -12.33 -30.43
C ASP A 211 -23.73 -13.81 -30.75
N SER A 212 -25.00 -14.07 -31.02
CA SER A 212 -25.55 -15.37 -31.40
C SER A 212 -25.04 -15.94 -32.74
N THR A 213 -24.18 -15.20 -33.46
CA THR A 213 -23.62 -15.57 -34.76
C THR A 213 -22.09 -15.66 -34.77
N GLY A 214 -21.46 -15.48 -33.60
CA GLY A 214 -20.03 -15.61 -33.36
C GLY A 214 -19.22 -14.33 -33.53
N HIS A 215 -19.83 -13.15 -33.65
CA HIS A 215 -19.06 -11.90 -33.70
C HIS A 215 -18.81 -11.32 -32.31
N PHE A 216 -17.69 -10.61 -32.18
CA PHE A 216 -17.31 -9.88 -30.98
C PHE A 216 -17.43 -8.36 -31.18
N TYR A 217 -17.80 -7.67 -30.11
CA TYR A 217 -17.99 -6.22 -30.08
C TYR A 217 -17.30 -5.63 -28.85
N THR A 218 -16.71 -4.45 -29.00
CA THR A 218 -16.00 -3.75 -27.92
C THR A 218 -16.54 -2.34 -27.73
N SER A 219 -16.54 -1.88 -26.47
CA SER A 219 -16.92 -0.51 -26.12
C SER A 219 -16.11 -0.03 -24.90
N SER A 220 -15.66 1.22 -24.90
CA SER A 220 -14.99 1.82 -23.73
C SER A 220 -15.96 2.43 -22.72
N ASP A 221 -17.20 2.71 -23.12
CA ASP A 221 -18.18 3.51 -22.34
C ASP A 221 -19.57 2.85 -22.21
N GLY A 222 -19.79 1.73 -22.91
CA GLY A 222 -21.07 1.02 -22.99
C GLY A 222 -22.07 1.64 -23.99
N ILE A 223 -21.70 2.71 -24.69
CA ILE A 223 -22.55 3.46 -25.61
C ILE A 223 -22.08 3.26 -27.05
N VAL A 224 -20.79 3.49 -27.31
CA VAL A 224 -20.22 3.35 -28.66
C VAL A 224 -19.62 1.97 -28.82
N TRP A 225 -20.14 1.18 -29.75
CA TRP A 225 -19.73 -0.19 -29.99
C TRP A 225 -19.05 -0.35 -31.34
N GLN A 226 -17.98 -1.15 -31.34
CA GLN A 226 -17.23 -1.49 -32.54
C GLN A 226 -17.15 -2.99 -32.70
N ARG A 227 -17.31 -3.48 -33.93
CA ARG A 227 -17.19 -4.91 -34.23
C ARG A 227 -15.73 -5.27 -34.46
N MET A 228 -15.27 -6.34 -33.81
CA MET A 228 -13.92 -6.88 -34.00
C MET A 228 -13.80 -7.63 -35.33
N PRO A 229 -12.58 -7.70 -35.90
CA PRO A 229 -12.33 -8.48 -37.12
C PRO A 229 -12.36 -10.00 -36.87
N VAL A 230 -12.22 -10.43 -35.61
CA VAL A 230 -12.23 -11.84 -35.19
C VAL A 230 -13.67 -12.35 -35.12
N ARG A 231 -13.88 -13.62 -35.50
CA ARG A 231 -15.19 -14.26 -35.49
C ARG A 231 -15.06 -15.74 -35.12
N ALA A 232 -15.91 -16.19 -34.21
CA ALA A 232 -16.12 -17.59 -33.87
C ALA A 232 -17.01 -18.31 -34.89
N THR A 233 -16.97 -19.64 -34.92
CA THR A 233 -17.77 -20.42 -35.88
C THR A 233 -19.24 -20.55 -35.47
N GLU A 234 -19.52 -20.46 -34.17
CA GLU A 234 -20.87 -20.52 -33.59
C GLU A 234 -21.13 -19.34 -32.64
N ALA A 235 -22.33 -19.31 -32.04
CA ALA A 235 -22.71 -18.34 -31.03
C ALA A 235 -21.68 -18.29 -29.88
N VAL A 236 -21.31 -17.08 -29.46
CA VAL A 236 -20.50 -16.90 -28.27
C VAL A 236 -21.32 -17.34 -27.05
N ARG A 237 -20.75 -18.19 -26.19
CA ARG A 237 -21.47 -18.74 -25.03
C ARG A 237 -21.17 -18.02 -23.74
N THR A 238 -19.89 -17.71 -23.52
CA THR A 238 -19.43 -17.05 -22.30
C THR A 238 -18.22 -16.19 -22.61
N ILE A 239 -18.10 -15.08 -21.87
CA ILE A 239 -16.96 -14.18 -21.86
C ILE A 239 -16.66 -13.88 -20.40
N GLU A 240 -15.39 -13.91 -20.02
CA GLU A 240 -14.94 -13.59 -18.66
C GLU A 240 -13.62 -12.80 -18.72
N TYR A 241 -13.46 -11.81 -17.85
CA TYR A 241 -12.19 -11.11 -17.68
C TYR A 241 -11.38 -11.76 -16.55
N ILE A 242 -10.14 -12.14 -16.86
CA ILE A 242 -9.21 -12.75 -15.91
C ILE A 242 -8.23 -11.68 -15.43
N PRO A 243 -8.34 -11.21 -14.16
CA PRO A 243 -7.37 -10.29 -13.59
C PRO A 243 -6.05 -11.02 -13.31
N LEU A 244 -4.93 -10.39 -13.68
CA LEU A 244 -3.59 -10.82 -13.26
C LEU A 244 -3.03 -9.84 -12.21
N PRO A 245 -2.13 -10.29 -11.31
CA PRO A 245 -1.59 -9.46 -10.22
C PRO A 245 -0.87 -8.18 -10.69
N ASP A 246 -0.26 -8.22 -11.88
CA ASP A 246 0.26 -7.03 -12.54
C ASP A 246 -0.92 -6.37 -13.27
N PHE A 247 -1.51 -5.35 -12.65
CA PHE A 247 -2.76 -4.67 -13.04
C PHE A 247 -2.85 -4.25 -14.52
N GLU A 248 -1.72 -4.14 -15.23
CA GLU A 248 -1.66 -3.76 -16.65
C GLU A 248 -1.87 -4.92 -17.65
N ASN A 249 -1.94 -6.19 -17.21
CA ASN A 249 -1.85 -7.36 -18.10
C ASN A 249 -3.02 -8.37 -18.05
N GLY A 250 -4.15 -8.07 -17.39
CA GLY A 250 -5.32 -8.97 -17.40
C GLY A 250 -5.94 -9.11 -18.81
N PHE A 251 -6.67 -10.19 -19.06
CA PHE A 251 -7.17 -10.53 -20.40
C PHE A 251 -8.59 -11.11 -20.38
N PHE A 252 -9.29 -11.05 -21.51
CA PHE A 252 -10.57 -11.70 -21.71
C PHE A 252 -10.38 -13.14 -22.18
N LEU A 253 -11.20 -14.05 -21.66
CA LEU A 253 -11.45 -15.37 -22.22
C LEU A 253 -12.86 -15.42 -22.81
N ALA A 254 -13.00 -16.04 -23.98
CA ALA A 254 -14.30 -16.27 -24.59
C ALA A 254 -14.39 -17.68 -25.17
N SER A 255 -15.58 -18.26 -25.14
CA SER A 255 -15.87 -19.58 -25.73
C SER A 255 -17.07 -19.51 -26.67
N ALA A 256 -17.06 -20.34 -27.72
CA ALA A 256 -18.17 -20.49 -28.66
C ALA A 256 -18.52 -21.98 -28.90
N ALA A 257 -17.93 -22.59 -29.92
CA ALA A 257 -18.12 -24.00 -30.25
C ALA A 257 -17.18 -24.93 -29.45
N ALA A 258 -17.37 -26.25 -29.59
CA ALA A 258 -16.48 -27.26 -29.02
C ALA A 258 -15.01 -26.98 -29.37
N GLY A 259 -14.18 -26.81 -28.35
CA GLY A 259 -12.75 -26.50 -28.48
C GLY A 259 -12.39 -25.13 -29.04
N GLU A 260 -13.36 -24.22 -29.25
CA GLU A 260 -13.08 -22.83 -29.59
C GLU A 260 -12.99 -21.96 -28.35
N VAL A 261 -11.75 -21.66 -27.94
CA VAL A 261 -11.44 -20.70 -26.88
C VAL A 261 -10.65 -19.56 -27.47
N TYR A 262 -10.99 -18.33 -27.10
CA TYR A 262 -10.30 -17.11 -27.50
C TYR A 262 -9.76 -16.41 -26.26
N PHE A 263 -8.57 -15.82 -26.36
CA PHE A 263 -7.98 -15.00 -25.31
C PHE A 263 -7.41 -13.70 -25.88
N GLY A 264 -7.43 -12.61 -25.11
CA GLY A 264 -6.80 -11.35 -25.54
C GLY A 264 -7.38 -10.10 -24.87
N HIS A 265 -7.29 -8.96 -25.55
CA HIS A 265 -7.73 -7.65 -25.06
C HIS A 265 -8.75 -7.00 -25.99
N LEU A 266 -9.27 -5.84 -25.63
CA LEU A 266 -10.22 -5.09 -26.48
C LEU A 266 -9.61 -4.68 -27.84
N THR A 267 -8.28 -4.66 -27.95
CA THR A 267 -7.58 -4.39 -29.21
C THR A 267 -7.51 -5.60 -30.15
N GLY A 268 -7.71 -6.81 -29.65
CA GLY A 268 -7.59 -8.05 -30.43
C GLY A 268 -7.75 -9.32 -29.59
N LEU A 269 -8.34 -10.36 -30.20
CA LEU A 269 -8.49 -11.70 -29.63
C LEU A 269 -7.74 -12.72 -30.50
N GLU A 270 -7.15 -13.73 -29.87
CA GLU A 270 -6.47 -14.84 -30.53
C GLU A 270 -7.07 -16.18 -30.09
N PRO A 271 -7.19 -17.17 -30.99
CA PRO A 271 -7.65 -18.50 -30.62
C PRO A 271 -6.59 -19.26 -29.81
N LEU A 272 -6.98 -19.82 -28.68
CA LEU A 272 -6.15 -20.67 -27.84
C LEU A 272 -6.34 -22.14 -28.25
N GLN A 273 -5.28 -22.75 -28.79
CA GLN A 273 -5.32 -24.13 -29.30
C GLN A 273 -5.11 -25.15 -28.17
N GLY A 274 -5.79 -26.30 -28.25
CA GLY A 274 -5.50 -27.46 -27.40
C GLY A 274 -5.96 -27.34 -25.94
N VAL A 275 -6.93 -26.47 -25.66
CA VAL A 275 -7.49 -26.26 -24.31
C VAL A 275 -8.40 -27.42 -23.91
N THR A 276 -9.37 -27.74 -24.75
CA THR A 276 -10.34 -28.82 -24.54
C THR A 276 -11.01 -29.16 -25.87
N ASP A 277 -11.56 -30.37 -25.98
CA ASP A 277 -12.46 -30.75 -27.07
C ASP A 277 -13.95 -30.53 -26.69
N ASN A 278 -14.21 -30.08 -25.45
CA ASN A 278 -15.54 -29.86 -24.90
C ASN A 278 -16.08 -28.47 -25.29
N THR A 279 -17.41 -28.32 -25.31
CA THR A 279 -18.06 -27.01 -25.43
C THR A 279 -18.13 -26.32 -24.06
N ILE A 280 -17.36 -25.25 -23.85
CA ILE A 280 -17.37 -24.52 -22.58
C ILE A 280 -18.65 -23.70 -22.45
N THR A 281 -19.39 -23.94 -21.37
CA THR A 281 -20.66 -23.27 -21.03
C THR A 281 -20.44 -22.01 -20.19
N ARG A 282 -19.48 -22.02 -19.26
CA ARG A 282 -19.18 -20.91 -18.34
C ARG A 282 -17.73 -20.96 -17.88
N PHE A 283 -17.12 -19.79 -17.73
CA PHE A 283 -15.89 -19.63 -16.96
C PHE A 283 -16.23 -19.16 -15.54
N VAL A 284 -15.52 -19.66 -14.54
CA VAL A 284 -15.69 -19.28 -13.13
C VAL A 284 -14.31 -19.01 -12.53
N THR A 285 -14.07 -17.79 -12.09
CA THR A 285 -12.82 -17.40 -11.43
C THR A 285 -13.03 -17.36 -9.92
N THR A 286 -12.23 -18.10 -9.16
CA THR A 286 -12.32 -18.17 -7.70
C THR A 286 -11.50 -17.09 -7.00
N ASP A 287 -11.83 -16.80 -5.73
CA ASP A 287 -11.12 -15.84 -4.89
C ASP A 287 -9.63 -16.21 -4.69
N ASP A 288 -9.29 -17.51 -4.73
CA ASP A 288 -7.90 -18.00 -4.70
C ASP A 288 -7.16 -17.96 -6.06
N GLY A 289 -7.80 -17.41 -7.09
CA GLY A 289 -7.23 -17.13 -8.41
C GLY A 289 -7.19 -18.32 -9.36
N VAL A 290 -8.05 -19.32 -9.16
CA VAL A 290 -8.19 -20.47 -10.06
C VAL A 290 -9.34 -20.22 -11.01
N VAL A 291 -9.12 -20.43 -12.30
CA VAL A 291 -10.14 -20.32 -13.35
C VAL A 291 -10.63 -21.72 -13.70
N PHE A 292 -11.94 -21.96 -13.59
CA PHE A 292 -12.60 -23.17 -14.05
C PHE A 292 -13.32 -22.92 -15.37
N ALA A 293 -13.22 -23.86 -16.31
CA ALA A 293 -14.02 -23.88 -17.52
C ALA A 293 -14.96 -25.08 -17.48
N LEU A 294 -16.26 -24.80 -17.38
CA LEU A 294 -17.32 -25.79 -17.26
C LEU A 294 -17.74 -26.30 -18.63
N GLY A 295 -17.86 -27.62 -18.80
CA GLY A 295 -18.14 -28.25 -20.08
C GLY A 295 -19.53 -28.85 -20.23
N LEU A 296 -20.11 -28.72 -21.43
CA LEU A 296 -21.41 -29.26 -21.81
C LEU A 296 -21.41 -30.80 -21.86
N GLU A 297 -20.28 -31.44 -22.17
CA GLU A 297 -20.15 -32.90 -22.14
C GLU A 297 -19.72 -33.45 -20.76
N GLY A 298 -19.78 -32.64 -19.69
CA GLY A 298 -19.53 -33.10 -18.30
C GLY A 298 -18.07 -33.15 -17.87
N HIS A 299 -17.16 -32.63 -18.68
CA HIS A 299 -15.75 -32.40 -18.30
C HIS A 299 -15.58 -30.97 -17.79
N VAL A 300 -14.74 -30.79 -16.76
CA VAL A 300 -14.34 -29.49 -16.26
C VAL A 300 -12.83 -29.42 -16.27
N ILE A 301 -12.28 -28.30 -16.71
CA ILE A 301 -10.85 -28.03 -16.66
C ILE A 301 -10.59 -26.82 -15.76
N SER A 302 -9.43 -26.77 -15.13
CA SER A 302 -9.00 -25.64 -14.32
C SER A 302 -7.64 -25.11 -14.75
N SER A 303 -7.37 -23.84 -14.41
CA SER A 303 -6.11 -23.18 -14.68
C SER A 303 -5.76 -22.19 -13.59
N ALA A 304 -4.51 -22.19 -13.13
CA ALA A 304 -3.99 -21.19 -12.20
C ALA A 304 -3.53 -19.88 -12.88
N ASN A 305 -3.50 -19.85 -14.22
CA ASN A 305 -3.02 -18.69 -15.00
C ASN A 305 -3.89 -18.37 -16.24
N GLY A 306 -4.99 -19.10 -16.43
CA GLY A 306 -5.90 -18.98 -17.58
C GLY A 306 -5.35 -19.46 -18.93
N VAL A 307 -4.14 -20.05 -18.96
CA VAL A 307 -3.48 -20.50 -20.20
C VAL A 307 -3.14 -21.99 -20.17
N ASN A 308 -2.61 -22.49 -19.04
CA ASN A 308 -2.30 -23.89 -18.85
C ASN A 308 -3.45 -24.57 -18.13
N TRP A 309 -4.10 -25.53 -18.78
CA TRP A 309 -5.32 -26.15 -18.31
C TRP A 309 -5.11 -27.61 -17.93
N GLU A 310 -5.73 -28.03 -16.83
CA GLU A 310 -5.70 -29.40 -16.32
C GLU A 310 -7.13 -29.92 -16.12
N LEU A 311 -7.35 -31.24 -16.28
CA LEU A 311 -8.66 -31.86 -16.09
C LEU A 311 -8.96 -32.00 -14.59
N GLU A 312 -10.16 -31.58 -14.18
CA GLU A 312 -10.68 -31.77 -12.82
C GLU A 312 -11.44 -33.10 -12.75
N GLU A 313 -10.72 -34.17 -12.38
CA GLU A 313 -11.27 -35.53 -12.35
C GLU A 313 -12.49 -35.64 -11.41
N GLU A 314 -12.48 -34.95 -10.28
CA GLU A 314 -13.57 -34.93 -9.30
C GLU A 314 -14.88 -34.39 -9.87
N LEU A 315 -14.81 -33.48 -10.85
CA LEU A 315 -15.96 -32.87 -11.52
C LEU A 315 -16.43 -33.63 -12.76
N SER A 316 -15.71 -34.65 -13.20
CA SER A 316 -16.13 -35.46 -14.36
C SER A 316 -17.49 -36.12 -14.11
N SER A 317 -18.44 -35.97 -15.04
CA SER A 317 -19.79 -36.54 -14.95
C SER A 317 -20.39 -36.87 -16.32
N ASP A 318 -21.48 -37.64 -16.32
CA ASP A 318 -22.20 -38.03 -17.55
C ASP A 318 -23.12 -36.91 -18.12
N GLY A 319 -23.23 -35.77 -17.44
CA GLY A 319 -24.11 -34.66 -17.81
C GLY A 319 -23.39 -33.31 -17.79
N GLY A 320 -23.85 -32.35 -18.56
CA GLY A 320 -23.19 -31.04 -18.70
C GLY A 320 -23.23 -30.16 -17.45
N TRP A 321 -22.12 -29.48 -17.18
CA TRP A 321 -22.09 -28.38 -16.21
C TRP A 321 -22.55 -27.11 -16.93
N LEU A 322 -23.63 -26.49 -16.45
CA LEU A 322 -24.33 -25.42 -17.18
C LEU A 322 -24.09 -24.04 -16.58
N GLY A 323 -23.74 -23.97 -15.28
CA GLY A 323 -23.50 -22.71 -14.60
C GLY A 323 -22.62 -22.85 -13.37
N GLY A 324 -22.05 -21.73 -12.97
CA GLY A 324 -21.30 -21.61 -11.73
C GLY A 324 -20.99 -20.16 -11.41
N ASP A 325 -20.69 -19.92 -10.14
CA ASP A 325 -20.31 -18.63 -9.58
C ASP A 325 -19.38 -18.85 -8.38
N ALA A 326 -18.57 -17.85 -8.05
CA ALA A 326 -17.66 -17.87 -6.92
C ALA A 326 -17.71 -16.56 -6.13
N ALA A 327 -17.84 -16.70 -4.81
CA ALA A 327 -17.77 -15.62 -3.84
C ALA A 327 -17.65 -16.21 -2.43
N GLY A 328 -17.16 -15.41 -1.48
CA GLY A 328 -17.16 -15.80 -0.06
C GLY A 328 -16.32 -17.05 0.21
N GLY A 329 -15.23 -17.24 -0.54
CA GLY A 329 -14.31 -18.36 -0.40
C GLY A 329 -14.85 -19.71 -0.88
N ILE A 330 -15.91 -19.71 -1.71
CA ILE A 330 -16.43 -20.91 -2.37
C ILE A 330 -16.64 -20.67 -3.87
N ALA A 331 -16.54 -21.75 -4.63
CA ALA A 331 -17.09 -21.87 -5.98
C ALA A 331 -18.20 -22.90 -5.97
N PHE A 332 -19.34 -22.58 -6.57
CA PHE A 332 -20.49 -23.47 -6.64
C PHE A 332 -20.85 -23.74 -8.10
N PHE A 333 -20.98 -25.02 -8.44
CA PHE A 333 -21.19 -25.50 -9.81
C PHE A 333 -22.52 -26.25 -9.90
N VAL A 334 -23.23 -26.07 -11.00
CA VAL A 334 -24.51 -26.73 -11.26
C VAL A 334 -24.64 -27.20 -12.70
N GLY A 335 -25.53 -28.15 -12.94
CA GLY A 335 -25.89 -28.50 -14.30
C GLY A 335 -27.02 -29.50 -14.42
N ASP A 336 -26.86 -30.34 -15.43
CA ASP A 336 -27.77 -31.38 -15.86
C ASP A 336 -28.28 -32.31 -14.76
N GLY A 337 -29.60 -32.53 -14.73
CA GLY A 337 -30.23 -33.50 -13.83
C GLY A 337 -30.04 -33.19 -12.35
N GLY A 338 -29.96 -31.90 -12.01
CA GLY A 338 -29.77 -31.44 -10.64
C GLY A 338 -28.38 -31.69 -10.07
N GLN A 339 -27.38 -31.96 -10.91
CA GLN A 339 -26.01 -32.14 -10.43
C GLN A 339 -25.46 -30.83 -9.84
N MET A 340 -24.75 -30.95 -8.73
CA MET A 340 -24.22 -29.83 -7.96
C MET A 340 -22.86 -30.21 -7.37
N ALA A 341 -21.94 -29.26 -7.32
CA ALA A 341 -20.67 -29.42 -6.64
C ALA A 341 -20.22 -28.10 -6.00
N ILE A 342 -19.41 -28.19 -4.96
CA ILE A 342 -18.85 -27.04 -4.25
C ILE A 342 -17.35 -27.24 -4.06
N ARG A 343 -16.57 -26.18 -4.25
CA ARG A 343 -15.16 -26.10 -3.89
C ARG A 343 -14.99 -24.97 -2.88
N ARG A 344 -14.25 -25.23 -1.80
CA ARG A 344 -13.75 -24.15 -0.93
C ARG A 344 -12.38 -23.72 -1.42
N ASP A 345 -12.04 -22.45 -1.26
CA ASP A 345 -10.71 -21.95 -1.59
C ASP A 345 -9.60 -22.81 -0.97
N LYS A 346 -8.56 -23.08 -1.75
CA LYS A 346 -7.43 -23.97 -1.39
C LYS A 346 -7.82 -25.41 -1.02
N GLY A 347 -9.10 -25.77 -1.16
CA GLY A 347 -9.64 -27.09 -0.85
C GLY A 347 -10.00 -27.89 -2.11
N SER A 348 -10.37 -29.14 -1.88
CA SER A 348 -10.86 -30.04 -2.93
C SER A 348 -12.32 -29.78 -3.28
N VAL A 349 -12.73 -30.22 -4.46
CA VAL A 349 -14.12 -30.21 -4.90
C VAL A 349 -14.92 -31.32 -4.19
N ILE A 350 -16.17 -31.02 -3.83
CA ILE A 350 -17.11 -31.94 -3.19
C ILE A 350 -18.41 -31.95 -4.00
N LYS A 351 -18.82 -33.13 -4.50
CA LYS A 351 -20.13 -33.33 -5.14
C LYS A 351 -21.25 -33.36 -4.10
N ILE A 352 -22.39 -32.75 -4.43
CA ILE A 352 -23.60 -32.69 -3.60
C ILE A 352 -24.66 -33.64 -4.18
N ASP A 353 -25.32 -34.46 -3.35
CA ASP A 353 -26.35 -35.40 -3.82
C ASP A 353 -27.58 -34.63 -4.35
N PRO A 354 -27.98 -34.81 -5.62
CA PRO A 354 -29.17 -34.17 -6.19
C PRO A 354 -30.46 -34.42 -5.40
N LYS A 355 -30.53 -35.50 -4.61
CA LYS A 355 -31.68 -35.78 -3.71
C LYS A 355 -31.94 -34.68 -2.69
N ASN A 356 -30.95 -33.84 -2.38
CA ASN A 356 -31.10 -32.70 -1.49
C ASN A 356 -32.17 -31.70 -1.99
N LEU A 357 -32.42 -31.66 -3.30
CA LEU A 357 -33.48 -30.85 -3.93
C LEU A 357 -34.90 -31.25 -3.51
N ARG A 358 -35.08 -32.44 -2.91
CA ARG A 358 -36.40 -32.93 -2.45
C ARG A 358 -37.10 -31.96 -1.49
N SER A 359 -36.33 -31.22 -0.69
CA SER A 359 -36.83 -30.21 0.23
C SER A 359 -37.58 -29.07 -0.47
N ALA A 360 -37.12 -28.66 -1.66
CA ALA A 360 -37.77 -27.64 -2.48
C ALA A 360 -38.96 -28.18 -3.30
N PHE A 361 -39.13 -29.50 -3.41
CA PHE A 361 -40.18 -30.14 -4.21
C PHE A 361 -40.96 -31.21 -3.42
N PRO A 362 -41.60 -30.85 -2.29
CA PRO A 362 -42.33 -31.82 -1.47
C PRO A 362 -43.49 -32.45 -2.25
N GLY A 363 -43.51 -33.78 -2.34
CA GLY A 363 -44.59 -34.56 -2.99
C GLY A 363 -44.37 -34.91 -4.47
N ARG A 364 -43.30 -34.44 -5.11
CA ARG A 364 -42.85 -34.92 -6.43
C ARG A 364 -41.68 -35.88 -6.26
N LEU A 365 -41.96 -37.16 -5.99
CA LEU A 365 -40.92 -38.19 -6.12
C LEU A 365 -40.68 -38.45 -7.61
N PRO A 366 -39.43 -38.69 -8.03
CA PRO A 366 -39.16 -39.47 -9.21
C PRO A 366 -39.80 -40.85 -9.04
N GLU A 367 -40.99 -41.07 -9.59
CA GLU A 367 -41.60 -42.39 -9.58
C GLU A 367 -40.72 -43.35 -10.39
N LYS A 368 -40.44 -44.52 -9.83
CA LYS A 368 -39.83 -45.62 -10.58
C LYS A 368 -40.75 -45.99 -11.74
N GLY A 369 -40.40 -45.56 -12.95
CA GLY A 369 -41.02 -46.10 -14.17
C GLY A 369 -41.10 -45.17 -15.36
N HIS A 370 -41.18 -43.85 -15.18
CA HIS A 370 -41.22 -42.90 -16.30
C HIS A 370 -40.51 -41.58 -15.94
N TYR A 371 -39.44 -41.26 -16.68
CA TYR A 371 -38.67 -40.02 -16.74
C TYR A 371 -39.07 -38.90 -15.77
N SER A 372 -38.63 -38.97 -14.51
CA SER A 372 -38.65 -37.82 -13.61
C SER A 372 -37.22 -37.53 -13.14
N ARG A 373 -36.42 -37.01 -14.08
CA ARG A 373 -35.09 -36.41 -13.79
C ARG A 373 -35.32 -35.18 -12.90
N TRP A 374 -34.39 -34.88 -11.99
CA TRP A 374 -34.36 -33.55 -11.35
C TRP A 374 -34.26 -32.46 -12.43
N PRO A 375 -34.77 -31.25 -12.18
CA PRO A 375 -34.68 -30.17 -13.16
C PRO A 375 -33.22 -29.83 -13.46
N ASP A 376 -32.94 -29.44 -14.69
CA ASP A 376 -31.63 -28.88 -15.05
C ASP A 376 -31.47 -27.52 -14.37
N LEU A 377 -30.26 -27.27 -13.86
CA LEU A 377 -29.87 -26.07 -13.11
C LEU A 377 -28.98 -25.22 -14.01
N MET A 378 -29.32 -23.94 -14.19
CA MET A 378 -28.77 -23.09 -15.26
C MET A 378 -27.86 -21.98 -14.74
N ASP A 379 -28.38 -21.09 -13.89
CA ASP A 379 -27.62 -19.96 -13.34
C ASP A 379 -27.38 -20.18 -11.84
N VAL A 380 -26.25 -19.69 -11.34
CA VAL A 380 -25.86 -19.70 -9.94
C VAL A 380 -25.48 -18.29 -9.53
N VAL A 381 -25.93 -17.87 -8.35
CA VAL A 381 -25.40 -16.70 -7.65
C VAL A 381 -25.03 -17.11 -6.25
N VAL A 382 -23.74 -16.99 -5.93
CA VAL A 382 -23.23 -17.14 -4.56
C VAL A 382 -23.35 -15.78 -3.88
N LEU A 383 -24.28 -15.67 -2.92
CA LEU A 383 -24.50 -14.45 -2.13
C LEU A 383 -23.50 -14.38 -0.98
N ALA A 384 -23.23 -15.53 -0.36
CA ALA A 384 -22.23 -15.72 0.69
C ALA A 384 -21.84 -17.19 0.77
N THR A 385 -20.83 -17.53 1.59
CA THR A 385 -20.35 -18.91 1.80
C THR A 385 -21.47 -19.94 1.99
N ASN A 386 -22.55 -19.58 2.70
CA ASN A 386 -23.66 -20.49 2.98
C ASN A 386 -24.91 -20.22 2.14
N ARG A 387 -25.00 -19.04 1.50
CA ARG A 387 -26.20 -18.53 0.83
C ARG A 387 -26.02 -18.59 -0.67
N VAL A 388 -26.70 -19.51 -1.33
CA VAL A 388 -26.61 -19.73 -2.79
C VAL A 388 -28.00 -19.73 -3.40
N VAL A 389 -28.14 -19.04 -4.54
CA VAL A 389 -29.35 -19.03 -5.35
C VAL A 389 -29.06 -19.72 -6.67
N VAL A 390 -29.97 -20.61 -7.08
CA VAL A 390 -29.86 -21.35 -8.34
C VAL A 390 -31.14 -21.21 -9.13
N ARG A 391 -31.03 -20.95 -10.44
CA ARG A 391 -32.18 -20.92 -11.34
C ARG A 391 -32.32 -22.25 -12.08
N THR A 392 -33.53 -22.80 -12.10
CA THR A 392 -33.87 -23.99 -12.91
C THR A 392 -34.15 -23.63 -14.38
N GLU A 393 -34.15 -24.63 -15.26
CA GLU A 393 -34.57 -24.49 -16.67
C GLU A 393 -35.94 -23.80 -16.87
N LYS A 394 -36.85 -23.92 -15.89
CA LYS A 394 -38.21 -23.35 -15.93
C LYS A 394 -38.30 -21.95 -15.32
N GLY A 395 -37.19 -21.38 -14.89
CA GLY A 395 -37.12 -20.06 -14.28
C GLY A 395 -37.52 -20.01 -12.80
N ILE A 396 -37.65 -21.17 -12.13
CA ILE A 396 -37.86 -21.24 -10.68
C ILE A 396 -36.51 -20.99 -9.99
N LEU A 397 -36.48 -20.07 -9.03
CA LEU A 397 -35.34 -19.83 -8.15
C LEU A 397 -35.39 -20.76 -6.94
N LEU A 398 -34.26 -21.41 -6.67
CA LEU A 398 -33.99 -22.26 -5.52
C LEU A 398 -32.96 -21.57 -4.64
N TYR A 399 -33.15 -21.59 -3.32
CA TYR A 399 -32.26 -20.97 -2.36
C TYR A 399 -31.83 -21.95 -1.28
N THR A 400 -30.58 -21.85 -0.84
CA THR A 400 -30.01 -22.66 0.23
C THR A 400 -29.22 -21.76 1.19
N GLU A 401 -29.27 -22.08 2.49
CA GLU A 401 -28.50 -21.44 3.56
C GLU A 401 -27.47 -22.39 4.19
N ASN A 402 -27.23 -23.54 3.56
CA ASN A 402 -26.36 -24.58 4.07
C ASN A 402 -25.62 -25.32 2.95
N GLN A 403 -25.17 -24.57 1.94
CA GLN A 403 -24.32 -25.08 0.86
C GLN A 403 -24.94 -26.26 0.10
N GLY A 404 -26.26 -26.21 -0.12
CA GLY A 404 -26.99 -27.18 -0.93
C GLY A 404 -27.43 -28.44 -0.19
N GLN A 405 -27.38 -28.48 1.14
CA GLN A 405 -27.94 -29.59 1.93
C GLN A 405 -29.48 -29.57 1.94
N THR A 406 -30.07 -28.38 2.03
CA THR A 406 -31.52 -28.15 1.91
C THR A 406 -31.81 -26.96 1.02
N TRP A 407 -32.96 -26.98 0.35
CA TRP A 407 -33.39 -26.01 -0.63
C TRP A 407 -34.84 -25.58 -0.41
N GLU A 408 -35.13 -24.32 -0.69
CA GLU A 408 -36.47 -23.76 -0.75
C GLU A 408 -36.73 -23.02 -2.06
N GLN A 409 -38.00 -22.83 -2.44
CA GLN A 409 -38.38 -22.07 -3.63
C GLN A 409 -38.56 -20.59 -3.30
N GLY A 410 -38.17 -19.71 -4.22
CA GLY A 410 -38.41 -18.27 -4.13
C GLY A 410 -37.30 -17.50 -3.40
N GLY A 411 -36.69 -18.07 -2.36
CA GLY A 411 -35.56 -17.42 -1.66
C GLY A 411 -35.83 -15.95 -1.30
N PRO A 412 -34.83 -15.05 -1.35
CA PRO A 412 -35.04 -13.63 -1.09
C PRO A 412 -35.68 -12.85 -2.26
N PHE A 413 -35.86 -13.48 -3.43
CA PHE A 413 -36.32 -12.81 -4.65
C PHE A 413 -37.77 -13.22 -4.97
N ILE A 414 -38.74 -12.34 -4.68
CA ILE A 414 -40.16 -12.62 -4.95
C ILE A 414 -40.45 -12.40 -6.44
N VAL A 415 -40.11 -13.37 -7.29
CA VAL A 415 -40.31 -13.33 -8.75
C VAL A 415 -40.85 -14.67 -9.27
N ASP A 416 -41.96 -14.65 -10.01
CA ASP A 416 -42.68 -15.85 -10.45
C ASP A 416 -41.94 -16.68 -11.52
N GLN A 417 -41.32 -16.02 -12.50
CA GLN A 417 -40.52 -16.65 -13.56
C GLN A 417 -39.32 -15.78 -13.91
N THR A 418 -38.13 -16.28 -13.60
CA THR A 418 -36.85 -15.61 -13.85
C THR A 418 -36.21 -16.16 -15.13
N THR A 419 -35.70 -15.29 -15.99
CA THR A 419 -34.95 -15.65 -17.20
C THR A 419 -33.45 -15.55 -16.99
N ARG A 420 -33.01 -14.60 -16.17
CA ARG A 420 -31.59 -14.38 -15.83
C ARG A 420 -31.47 -13.83 -14.40
N ILE A 421 -30.42 -14.24 -13.70
CA ILE A 421 -29.98 -13.64 -12.44
C ILE A 421 -28.46 -13.51 -12.48
N GLU A 422 -27.92 -12.37 -12.08
CA GLU A 422 -26.48 -12.10 -12.12
C GLU A 422 -26.08 -11.13 -11.00
N ARG A 423 -24.95 -11.38 -10.35
CA ARG A 423 -24.38 -10.57 -9.28
C ARG A 423 -23.15 -9.81 -9.81
N MET A 424 -23.07 -8.52 -9.51
CA MET A 424 -21.94 -7.67 -9.84
C MET A 424 -20.91 -7.63 -8.69
N ASN A 425 -19.71 -7.11 -8.96
CA ASN A 425 -18.66 -7.00 -7.96
C ASN A 425 -18.97 -5.94 -6.90
N SER A 426 -19.72 -4.90 -7.26
CA SER A 426 -20.30 -3.92 -6.33
C SER A 426 -21.30 -4.51 -5.34
N GLY A 427 -21.71 -5.77 -5.49
CA GLY A 427 -22.78 -6.37 -4.69
C GLY A 427 -24.20 -6.03 -5.19
N ASP A 428 -24.35 -5.33 -6.32
CA ASP A 428 -25.64 -5.26 -7.00
C ASP A 428 -26.03 -6.63 -7.58
N ILE A 429 -27.32 -6.95 -7.53
CA ILE A 429 -27.88 -8.17 -8.10
C ILE A 429 -29.00 -7.79 -9.05
N PHE A 430 -28.92 -8.28 -10.28
CA PHE A 430 -29.92 -8.06 -11.33
C PHE A 430 -30.71 -9.32 -11.58
N VAL A 431 -32.04 -9.20 -11.52
CA VAL A 431 -32.99 -10.29 -11.79
C VAL A 431 -33.87 -9.87 -12.95
N VAL A 432 -33.92 -10.70 -14.00
CA VAL A 432 -34.74 -10.46 -15.18
C VAL A 432 -35.91 -11.43 -15.17
N ASN A 433 -37.13 -10.91 -15.30
CA ASN A 433 -38.31 -11.76 -15.33
C ASN A 433 -38.67 -12.24 -16.75
N GLY A 434 -39.71 -13.08 -16.87
CA GLY A 434 -40.19 -13.60 -18.15
C GLY A 434 -40.70 -12.56 -19.15
N LYS A 435 -40.95 -11.31 -18.72
CA LYS A 435 -41.39 -10.19 -19.56
C LYS A 435 -40.23 -9.30 -20.04
N GLY A 436 -39.00 -9.54 -19.57
CA GLY A 436 -37.84 -8.69 -19.85
C GLY A 436 -37.69 -7.49 -18.92
N GLU A 437 -38.49 -7.41 -17.85
CA GLU A 437 -38.32 -6.39 -16.81
C GLU A 437 -37.10 -6.73 -15.94
N VAL A 438 -36.30 -5.71 -15.62
CA VAL A 438 -35.07 -5.85 -14.83
C VAL A 438 -35.32 -5.30 -13.43
N THR A 439 -35.12 -6.13 -12.40
CA THR A 439 -35.14 -5.73 -11.00
C THR A 439 -33.70 -5.67 -10.50
N ARG A 440 -33.33 -4.56 -9.84
CA ARG A 440 -32.07 -4.41 -9.10
C ARG A 440 -32.33 -4.67 -7.62
N ALA A 441 -31.45 -5.44 -7.00
CA ALA A 441 -31.38 -5.65 -5.56
C ALA A 441 -29.94 -5.40 -5.08
N GLU A 442 -29.78 -5.20 -3.78
CA GLU A 442 -28.50 -4.85 -3.15
C GLU A 442 -28.10 -5.91 -2.14
N LEU A 443 -26.83 -6.33 -2.19
CA LEU A 443 -26.23 -7.18 -1.17
C LEU A 443 -25.94 -6.33 0.07
N THR A 444 -26.37 -6.82 1.22
CA THR A 444 -26.14 -6.23 2.53
C THR A 444 -25.49 -7.25 3.46
N VAL A 445 -24.70 -6.73 4.38
CA VAL A 445 -24.10 -7.52 5.46
C VAL A 445 -24.56 -6.95 6.79
N LYS A 446 -24.74 -7.83 7.76
CA LYS A 446 -25.18 -7.48 9.10
C LYS A 446 -24.10 -7.81 10.11
N PHE A 447 -23.82 -6.85 10.98
CA PHE A 447 -22.91 -6.98 12.10
C PHE A 447 -23.70 -6.99 13.40
N SER A 448 -23.32 -7.85 14.34
CA SER A 448 -23.72 -7.76 15.74
C SER A 448 -22.49 -7.52 16.61
N PHE A 449 -22.63 -6.68 17.63
CA PHE A 449 -21.49 -6.20 18.41
C PHE A 449 -21.81 -6.09 19.89
N GLU A 450 -20.76 -6.21 20.71
CA GLU A 450 -20.83 -5.99 22.15
C GLU A 450 -19.68 -5.04 22.60
N PRO A 451 -19.93 -4.15 23.57
CA PRO A 451 -21.20 -3.94 24.27
C PRO A 451 -22.25 -3.22 23.41
N GLU A 452 -23.54 -3.47 23.65
CA GLU A 452 -24.64 -2.73 23.01
C GLU A 452 -24.64 -1.25 23.42
N LEU A 453 -25.24 -0.40 22.59
CA LEU A 453 -25.44 1.02 22.86
C LEU A 453 -26.42 1.23 24.02
N ALA A 454 -26.02 2.07 24.98
CA ALA A 454 -26.78 2.28 26.22
C ALA A 454 -28.04 3.15 26.09
N GLY A 455 -28.28 3.84 24.96
CA GLY A 455 -29.40 4.77 24.87
C GLY A 455 -29.83 5.25 23.48
N GLU A 456 -29.01 5.08 22.44
CA GLU A 456 -29.34 5.43 21.05
C GLU A 456 -29.12 4.21 20.14
N SER A 457 -29.87 4.08 19.05
CA SER A 457 -29.63 3.04 18.03
C SER A 457 -28.61 3.52 17.00
N VAL A 458 -27.96 2.60 16.29
CA VAL A 458 -27.15 2.92 15.10
C VAL A 458 -28.04 3.54 14.03
N GLN A 459 -27.56 4.62 13.42
CA GLN A 459 -28.25 5.41 12.39
C GLN A 459 -27.55 5.27 11.04
N SER A 460 -28.28 5.58 9.97
CA SER A 460 -27.69 5.66 8.63
C SER A 460 -26.65 6.78 8.61
N GLY A 461 -25.45 6.50 8.09
CA GLY A 461 -24.33 7.44 8.03
C GLY A 461 -23.42 7.44 9.25
N ASP A 462 -23.71 6.66 10.31
CA ASP A 462 -22.73 6.44 11.38
C ASP A 462 -21.48 5.75 10.78
N LEU A 463 -20.29 6.20 11.20
CA LEU A 463 -19.00 5.67 10.75
C LEU A 463 -18.56 4.52 11.66
N ILE A 464 -18.21 3.38 11.07
CA ILE A 464 -17.66 2.22 11.75
C ILE A 464 -16.23 2.00 11.29
N VAL A 465 -15.31 1.98 12.25
CA VAL A 465 -13.92 1.60 12.05
C VAL A 465 -13.72 0.20 12.59
N LEU A 466 -13.31 -0.74 11.75
CA LEU A 466 -13.05 -2.14 12.12
C LEU A 466 -11.57 -2.48 12.06
N SER A 467 -11.12 -3.32 13.00
CA SER A 467 -9.78 -3.92 12.99
C SER A 467 -9.87 -5.42 13.30
N LEU A 468 -9.47 -6.26 12.34
CA LEU A 468 -9.47 -7.71 12.45
C LEU A 468 -8.03 -8.24 12.42
N PRO A 469 -7.52 -8.86 13.51
CA PRO A 469 -6.23 -9.51 13.48
C PRO A 469 -6.27 -10.77 12.61
N ILE A 470 -5.38 -10.86 11.62
CA ILE A 470 -5.18 -12.02 10.77
C ILE A 470 -4.33 -13.03 11.55
N THR A 471 -4.97 -14.11 11.98
CA THR A 471 -4.24 -15.27 12.51
C THR A 471 -3.78 -16.16 11.36
N ARG A 472 -2.50 -16.55 11.37
CA ARG A 472 -1.96 -17.47 10.36
C ARG A 472 -2.11 -18.89 10.84
N LYS A 473 -2.63 -19.77 9.99
CA LYS A 473 -2.67 -21.20 10.23
C LYS A 473 -2.44 -21.94 8.91
N LEU A 474 -1.57 -22.93 8.95
CA LEU A 474 -1.31 -23.83 7.83
C LEU A 474 -1.17 -25.25 8.35
N ASP A 475 -1.86 -26.19 7.71
CA ASP A 475 -1.61 -27.62 7.89
C ASP A 475 -1.28 -28.21 6.51
N THR A 476 -0.02 -28.58 6.31
CA THR A 476 0.43 -29.08 5.01
C THR A 476 -0.15 -30.45 4.67
N THR A 477 -0.69 -31.19 5.66
CA THR A 477 -1.29 -32.50 5.45
C THR A 477 -2.67 -32.44 4.81
N THR A 478 -3.29 -31.26 4.76
CA THR A 478 -4.65 -31.06 4.22
C THR A 478 -4.66 -30.38 2.85
N LEU A 479 -3.51 -30.06 2.27
CA LEU A 479 -3.42 -29.38 0.98
C LEU A 479 -3.66 -30.36 -0.18
N ALA A 480 -4.45 -29.92 -1.17
CA ALA A 480 -4.69 -30.69 -2.40
C ALA A 480 -3.49 -30.63 -3.36
N GLU A 481 -3.22 -31.74 -4.04
CA GLU A 481 -2.22 -31.83 -5.10
C GLU A 481 -2.89 -31.64 -6.48
N PRO A 482 -2.18 -31.08 -7.50
CA PRO A 482 -0.80 -30.61 -7.45
C PRO A 482 -0.66 -29.29 -6.68
N TYR A 483 0.40 -29.17 -5.88
CA TYR A 483 0.65 -27.95 -5.13
C TYR A 483 0.97 -26.78 -6.07
N ARG A 484 0.36 -25.62 -5.83
CA ARG A 484 0.68 -24.38 -6.52
C ARG A 484 2.15 -24.03 -6.28
N ARG A 485 2.92 -23.90 -7.34
CA ARG A 485 4.36 -23.64 -7.28
C ARG A 485 4.65 -22.18 -7.58
N ASP A 486 5.41 -21.54 -6.71
CA ASP A 486 5.91 -20.18 -6.90
C ASP A 486 7.08 -19.94 -5.91
N SER A 487 7.89 -18.91 -6.13
CA SER A 487 9.07 -18.64 -5.29
C SER A 487 8.65 -18.02 -3.96
N LEU A 488 9.34 -18.38 -2.86
CA LEU A 488 9.16 -17.67 -1.58
C LEU A 488 9.69 -16.25 -1.70
N ALA A 489 8.90 -15.29 -1.22
CA ALA A 489 9.32 -13.90 -1.13
C ALA A 489 10.33 -13.71 0.02
N PHE A 490 11.18 -12.69 -0.08
CA PHE A 490 12.03 -12.29 1.04
C PHE A 490 11.17 -11.89 2.25
N GLY A 491 11.57 -12.31 3.45
CA GLY A 491 10.82 -12.05 4.69
C GLY A 491 9.57 -12.93 4.87
N GLU A 492 9.26 -13.84 3.94
CA GLU A 492 8.14 -14.77 4.07
C GLU A 492 8.54 -16.04 4.82
N TRP A 493 7.75 -16.41 5.84
CA TRP A 493 7.95 -17.65 6.59
C TRP A 493 7.33 -18.86 5.88
N ALA A 494 8.05 -19.98 5.90
CA ALA A 494 7.61 -21.27 5.34
C ALA A 494 7.89 -22.43 6.30
N ILE A 495 7.13 -23.52 6.15
CA ILE A 495 7.31 -24.76 6.91
C ILE A 495 7.52 -25.97 6.01
N SER A 496 8.18 -27.01 6.53
CA SER A 496 8.37 -28.28 5.83
C SER A 496 7.06 -29.06 5.66
N GLY A 497 6.97 -29.90 4.63
CA GLY A 497 5.83 -30.80 4.44
C GLY A 497 5.65 -31.79 5.59
N GLY A 498 4.40 -32.08 5.92
CA GLY A 498 4.00 -32.87 7.10
C GLY A 498 3.92 -32.08 8.40
N ALA A 499 4.39 -30.84 8.43
CA ALA A 499 4.24 -29.95 9.58
C ALA A 499 2.96 -29.11 9.50
N SER A 500 2.58 -28.54 10.64
CA SER A 500 1.55 -27.52 10.76
C SER A 500 2.08 -26.32 11.53
N PHE A 501 1.54 -25.14 11.24
CA PHE A 501 1.87 -23.90 11.89
C PHE A 501 0.59 -23.18 12.30
N ARG A 502 0.65 -22.48 13.44
CA ARG A 502 -0.36 -21.51 13.82
C ARG A 502 0.26 -20.36 14.62
N THR A 503 -0.34 -19.19 14.54
CA THR A 503 -0.06 -18.09 15.47
C THR A 503 -0.74 -18.35 16.82
N THR A 504 -0.04 -18.06 17.91
CA THR A 504 -0.53 -18.17 19.30
C THR A 504 -0.18 -16.90 20.08
N PRO A 505 -0.68 -16.69 21.31
CA PRO A 505 -0.18 -15.63 22.17
C PRO A 505 1.34 -15.74 22.40
N ASP A 506 1.98 -14.61 22.63
CA ASP A 506 3.43 -14.43 22.58
C ASP A 506 4.10 -14.55 23.97
N ALA A 507 5.42 -14.37 24.04
CA ALA A 507 6.20 -14.46 25.28
C ALA A 507 6.00 -13.26 26.22
N ASP A 508 5.53 -12.14 25.67
CA ASP A 508 5.36 -10.86 26.32
C ASP A 508 3.88 -10.49 26.51
N ALA A 509 2.96 -11.44 26.30
CA ALA A 509 1.52 -11.23 26.35
C ALA A 509 1.09 -10.48 27.63
N GLY A 510 0.37 -9.36 27.44
CA GLY A 510 -0.07 -8.45 28.50
C GLY A 510 1.00 -7.50 29.05
N LYS A 511 2.22 -7.48 28.53
CA LYS A 511 3.27 -6.51 28.90
C LYS A 511 3.24 -5.30 27.96
N THR A 512 2.99 -4.12 28.53
CA THR A 512 2.97 -2.84 27.81
C THR A 512 4.23 -2.62 26.96
N GLY A 513 4.03 -2.31 25.68
CA GLY A 513 5.10 -2.01 24.71
C GLY A 513 6.05 -3.18 24.43
N LEU A 514 5.65 -4.42 24.73
CA LEU A 514 6.38 -5.64 24.39
C LEU A 514 5.47 -6.69 23.74
N ASP A 515 4.21 -6.76 24.17
CA ASP A 515 3.19 -7.64 23.60
C ASP A 515 2.93 -7.27 22.14
N SER A 516 3.44 -8.12 21.26
CA SER A 516 3.28 -8.03 19.82
C SER A 516 2.00 -8.72 19.34
N GLY A 517 1.29 -9.42 20.24
CA GLY A 517 0.02 -10.08 20.00
C GLY A 517 0.12 -11.43 19.28
N GLY A 518 1.32 -11.94 19.00
CA GLY A 518 1.49 -13.20 18.29
C GLY A 518 2.84 -13.86 18.52
N ALA A 519 2.89 -15.18 18.41
CA ALA A 519 4.09 -16.03 18.38
C ALA A 519 3.84 -17.21 17.43
N GLY A 520 4.92 -17.84 16.96
CA GLY A 520 4.87 -18.97 16.05
C GLY A 520 4.81 -20.31 16.79
N ALA A 521 3.87 -21.17 16.44
CA ALA A 521 3.80 -22.55 16.94
C ALA A 521 3.97 -23.53 15.78
N LEU A 522 5.17 -24.11 15.65
CA LEU A 522 5.50 -25.15 14.68
C LEU A 522 5.22 -26.53 15.29
N SER A 523 4.26 -27.26 14.74
CA SER A 523 3.82 -28.55 15.23
C SER A 523 4.10 -29.67 14.23
N PHE A 524 4.54 -30.82 14.73
CA PHE A 524 4.62 -32.06 13.96
C PHE A 524 3.95 -33.21 14.70
N ARG A 525 3.19 -33.99 13.93
CA ARG A 525 2.57 -35.23 14.38
C ARG A 525 2.74 -36.29 13.31
N PRO A 526 3.18 -37.51 13.67
CA PRO A 526 3.24 -38.61 12.71
C PRO A 526 1.86 -38.86 12.10
N PRO A 527 1.78 -39.16 10.79
CA PRO A 527 0.55 -39.64 10.15
C PRO A 527 -0.09 -40.79 10.93
N ARG A 528 -1.43 -40.82 11.02
CA ARG A 528 -2.16 -41.87 11.77
C ARG A 528 -1.80 -43.28 11.33
N ASP A 529 -1.53 -43.47 10.04
CA ASP A 529 -1.17 -44.74 9.42
C ASP A 529 0.30 -44.76 8.96
N PHE A 530 1.23 -44.21 9.75
CA PHE A 530 2.66 -44.19 9.37
C PHE A 530 3.29 -45.59 9.19
N ALA A 531 2.63 -46.64 9.67
CA ALA A 531 3.01 -48.03 9.43
C ALA A 531 2.69 -48.49 7.99
N ASP A 532 1.76 -47.82 7.32
CA ASP A 532 1.47 -48.05 5.91
C ASP A 532 2.56 -47.45 5.01
N LYS A 533 3.00 -48.23 4.02
CA LYS A 533 4.14 -47.88 3.18
C LYS A 533 3.82 -46.70 2.26
N GLU A 534 2.62 -46.65 1.72
CA GLU A 534 2.19 -45.60 0.78
C GLU A 534 2.09 -44.25 1.50
N SER A 535 1.47 -44.23 2.68
CA SER A 535 1.38 -43.04 3.54
C SER A 535 2.75 -42.52 3.95
N ARG A 536 3.69 -43.42 4.26
CA ARG A 536 5.08 -43.06 4.60
C ARG A 536 5.86 -42.54 3.40
N ASP A 537 5.74 -43.20 2.25
CA ASP A 537 6.45 -42.80 1.03
C ASP A 537 5.92 -41.44 0.53
N LYS A 538 4.61 -41.17 0.66
CA LYS A 538 3.99 -39.87 0.41
C LYS A 538 4.52 -38.78 1.35
N TYR A 539 4.60 -39.06 2.65
CA TYR A 539 5.24 -38.14 3.60
C TYR A 539 6.68 -37.85 3.24
N LEU A 540 7.50 -38.88 2.98
CA LEU A 540 8.92 -38.70 2.65
C LEU A 540 9.12 -37.89 1.37
N ALA A 541 8.22 -38.02 0.39
CA ALA A 541 8.23 -37.21 -0.82
C ALA A 541 7.89 -35.73 -0.55
N ALA A 542 6.95 -35.45 0.36
CA ALA A 542 6.52 -34.09 0.67
C ALA A 542 7.40 -33.38 1.72
N LYS A 543 8.11 -34.14 2.56
CA LYS A 543 8.89 -33.66 3.71
C LYS A 543 9.86 -32.53 3.36
N ASP A 544 10.49 -32.63 2.20
CA ASP A 544 11.51 -31.66 1.76
C ASP A 544 10.90 -30.40 1.11
N PHE A 545 9.61 -30.39 0.79
CA PHE A 545 8.94 -29.20 0.27
C PHE A 545 8.77 -28.13 1.35
N LEU A 546 8.94 -26.87 0.94
CA LEU A 546 8.68 -25.70 1.76
C LEU A 546 7.37 -25.06 1.34
N PHE A 547 6.44 -24.97 2.29
CA PHE A 547 5.14 -24.38 2.10
C PHE A 547 5.10 -23.00 2.76
N SER A 548 4.82 -21.95 1.97
CA SER A 548 4.58 -20.61 2.53
C SER A 548 3.44 -20.66 3.54
N ILE A 549 3.68 -20.15 4.76
CA ILE A 549 2.65 -20.05 5.80
C ILE A 549 1.50 -19.13 5.35
N THR A 550 1.82 -18.07 4.62
CA THR A 550 0.86 -17.05 4.17
C THR A 550 0.05 -17.52 2.96
N ARG A 551 0.73 -18.07 1.96
CA ARG A 551 0.15 -18.35 0.64
C ARG A 551 -0.25 -19.81 0.48
N GLY A 552 0.42 -20.75 1.16
CA GLY A 552 0.20 -22.20 1.01
C GLY A 552 0.80 -22.79 -0.27
N ILE A 553 1.67 -22.02 -0.95
CA ILE A 553 2.38 -22.43 -2.17
C ILE A 553 3.69 -23.17 -1.83
N VAL A 554 4.22 -23.92 -2.80
CA VAL A 554 5.50 -24.64 -2.71
C VAL A 554 6.61 -23.93 -3.50
N ASP A 555 7.77 -23.74 -2.86
CA ASP A 555 8.98 -23.21 -3.50
C ASP A 555 9.66 -24.24 -4.42
N GLN A 556 10.07 -23.81 -5.62
CA GLN A 556 10.79 -24.64 -6.60
C GLN A 556 12.30 -24.71 -6.35
N ARG A 557 12.90 -23.77 -5.61
CA ARG A 557 14.35 -23.74 -5.40
C ARG A 557 14.76 -24.68 -4.27
N ALA A 558 15.76 -25.50 -4.57
CA ALA A 558 16.28 -26.57 -3.73
C ALA A 558 16.55 -26.12 -2.29
N VAL A 559 15.63 -26.50 -1.40
CA VAL A 559 15.83 -27.02 -0.06
C VAL A 559 17.27 -26.88 0.46
N ASN A 560 17.59 -25.73 1.05
CA ASN A 560 18.79 -25.52 1.86
C ASN A 560 18.70 -26.30 3.20
N ASN A 561 18.50 -27.62 3.14
CA ASN A 561 18.42 -28.55 4.26
C ASN A 561 19.50 -29.66 4.17
N ALA A 562 20.67 -29.32 3.61
CA ALA A 562 21.73 -30.28 3.39
C ALA A 562 22.12 -30.99 4.69
N HIS A 563 22.12 -32.32 4.67
CA HIS A 563 22.51 -33.21 5.77
C HIS A 563 21.58 -33.22 7.00
N ARG A 564 20.34 -32.75 6.88
CA ARG A 564 19.36 -32.65 7.99
C ARG A 564 18.04 -33.39 7.75
N SER A 565 18.09 -34.50 7.00
CA SER A 565 16.91 -35.33 6.71
C SER A 565 16.29 -35.99 7.95
N TYR A 566 17.00 -35.98 9.08
CA TYR A 566 16.53 -36.50 10.36
C TYR A 566 15.51 -35.60 11.05
N LEU A 567 15.47 -34.29 10.74
CA LEU A 567 14.51 -33.37 11.33
C LEU A 567 13.11 -33.67 10.84
N ASP A 568 12.13 -33.75 11.72
CA ASP A 568 10.75 -34.06 11.37
C ASP A 568 9.94 -32.82 10.97
N ALA A 569 10.31 -31.67 11.54
CA ALA A 569 9.72 -30.38 11.24
C ALA A 569 10.80 -29.31 11.07
N ARG A 570 10.58 -28.39 10.13
CA ARG A 570 11.39 -27.19 9.94
C ARG A 570 10.52 -25.99 9.65
N MET A 571 10.90 -24.84 10.20
CA MET A 571 10.44 -23.52 9.77
C MET A 571 11.63 -22.71 9.23
N THR A 572 11.41 -21.94 8.18
CA THR A 572 12.47 -21.18 7.51
C THR A 572 11.96 -19.86 6.95
N GLN A 573 12.87 -18.90 6.79
CA GLN A 573 12.63 -17.65 6.09
C GLN A 573 13.86 -17.32 5.23
N LYS A 574 13.60 -16.86 4.00
CA LYS A 574 14.61 -16.20 3.18
C LYS A 574 14.81 -14.77 3.69
N ILE A 575 15.99 -14.45 4.18
CA ILE A 575 16.28 -13.16 4.81
C ILE A 575 16.37 -12.07 3.74
N ASP A 576 15.74 -10.94 4.02
CA ASP A 576 15.80 -9.74 3.18
C ASP A 576 17.07 -8.93 3.49
N LEU A 577 18.18 -9.29 2.85
CA LEU A 577 19.46 -8.62 3.10
C LEU A 577 19.55 -7.20 2.51
N SER A 578 18.58 -6.73 1.72
CA SER A 578 18.54 -5.32 1.33
C SER A 578 18.40 -4.39 2.55
N ARG A 579 17.86 -4.91 3.67
CA ARG A 579 17.76 -4.22 4.97
C ARG A 579 19.11 -3.93 5.62
N LEU A 580 20.20 -4.56 5.18
CA LEU A 580 21.54 -4.27 5.67
C LEU A 580 22.02 -2.87 5.22
N VAL A 581 21.44 -2.36 4.12
CA VAL A 581 21.68 -1.05 3.47
C VAL A 581 23.09 -0.89 2.87
N GLN A 582 24.13 -1.42 3.49
CA GLN A 582 25.52 -1.39 3.01
C GLN A 582 26.26 -2.69 3.35
N ASP A 583 27.41 -2.94 2.72
CA ASP A 583 28.27 -4.09 3.05
C ASP A 583 28.68 -4.08 4.52
N GLU A 584 28.48 -5.19 5.23
CA GLU A 584 28.96 -5.38 6.59
C GLU A 584 30.20 -6.28 6.59
N SER A 585 31.36 -5.66 6.71
CA SER A 585 32.65 -6.35 6.78
C SER A 585 32.89 -7.03 8.13
N ASN A 586 32.19 -6.61 9.19
CA ASN A 586 32.28 -7.26 10.49
C ASN A 586 31.63 -8.66 10.42
N PRO A 587 32.38 -9.73 10.70
CA PRO A 587 31.85 -11.08 10.55
C PRO A 587 30.87 -11.47 11.67
N PHE A 588 30.78 -10.70 12.76
CA PHE A 588 29.98 -11.06 13.94
C PHE A 588 28.55 -10.53 13.85
N PHE A 589 27.60 -11.46 13.88
CA PHE A 589 26.17 -11.19 13.93
C PHE A 589 25.53 -11.88 15.13
N LEU A 590 24.46 -11.28 15.63
CA LEU A 590 23.78 -11.73 16.81
C LEU A 590 22.35 -12.17 16.47
N LEU A 591 21.97 -13.36 16.95
CA LEU A 591 20.62 -13.90 16.87
C LEU A 591 20.05 -13.98 18.29
N GLU A 592 18.89 -13.36 18.50
CA GLU A 592 18.10 -13.43 19.73
C GLU A 592 16.71 -13.99 19.40
N PHE A 593 16.15 -14.82 20.27
CA PHE A 593 14.78 -15.34 20.15
C PHE A 593 14.29 -15.92 21.48
N ASP A 594 12.99 -15.98 21.66
CA ASP A 594 12.34 -16.70 22.76
C ASP A 594 11.79 -18.03 22.25
N ALA A 595 11.96 -19.12 22.99
CA ALA A 595 11.42 -20.42 22.60
C ALA A 595 11.08 -21.32 23.79
N TYR A 596 10.16 -22.26 23.57
CA TYR A 596 9.92 -23.41 24.43
C TYR A 596 9.29 -24.57 23.65
N SER A 597 9.29 -25.76 24.25
CA SER A 597 8.74 -26.97 23.61
C SER A 597 7.59 -27.59 24.40
N LEU A 598 6.68 -28.25 23.68
CA LEU A 598 5.66 -29.16 24.24
C LEU A 598 5.66 -30.50 23.49
N GLY A 599 5.34 -31.57 24.22
CA GLY A 599 5.28 -32.92 23.68
C GLY A 599 6.65 -33.62 23.68
N ASN A 600 6.81 -34.60 22.79
CA ASN A 600 7.99 -35.45 22.70
C ASN A 600 8.94 -34.95 21.61
N ILE A 601 9.38 -33.69 21.71
CA ILE A 601 10.49 -33.18 20.89
C ILE A 601 11.80 -33.77 21.42
N GLU A 602 12.63 -34.28 20.52
CA GLU A 602 13.99 -34.72 20.84
C GLU A 602 14.89 -33.48 20.99
N ASP A 603 15.28 -33.16 22.23
CA ASP A 603 16.21 -32.06 22.55
C ASP A 603 17.66 -32.47 22.20
N PRO A 604 18.51 -31.56 21.68
CA PRO A 604 18.28 -30.14 21.39
C PRO A 604 17.60 -29.84 20.05
N ILE A 605 16.92 -28.69 19.95
CA ILE A 605 16.50 -28.16 18.65
C ILE A 605 17.72 -27.64 17.88
N GLU A 606 17.60 -27.54 16.56
CA GLU A 606 18.67 -27.02 15.71
C GLU A 606 18.29 -25.69 15.07
N VAL A 607 19.21 -24.72 15.14
CA VAL A 607 19.08 -23.40 14.52
C VAL A 607 20.26 -23.17 13.59
N TRP A 608 20.00 -22.87 12.32
CA TRP A 608 21.08 -22.71 11.35
C TRP A 608 20.79 -21.73 10.23
N PHE A 609 21.87 -21.15 9.73
CA PHE A 609 21.88 -20.33 8.52
C PHE A 609 22.35 -21.13 7.32
N SER A 610 21.71 -20.89 6.18
CA SER A 610 22.04 -21.57 4.93
C SER A 610 21.99 -20.63 3.72
N GLY A 611 22.76 -20.95 2.68
CA GLY A 611 22.89 -20.15 1.45
C GLY A 611 23.97 -20.73 0.52
N PRO A 612 24.19 -20.17 -0.67
CA PRO A 612 25.16 -20.69 -1.64
C PRO A 612 26.58 -20.86 -1.08
N HIS A 613 26.96 -20.03 -0.10
CA HIS A 613 28.28 -20.02 0.52
C HIS A 613 28.23 -20.20 2.04
N THR A 614 27.06 -20.53 2.60
CA THR A 614 26.83 -20.58 4.05
C THR A 614 26.09 -21.85 4.43
N ASN A 615 26.59 -22.57 5.44
CA ASN A 615 25.87 -23.64 6.12
C ASN A 615 26.46 -23.80 7.52
N MET A 616 25.96 -23.02 8.48
CA MET A 616 26.43 -23.00 9.86
C MET A 616 25.25 -23.02 10.83
N GLY A 617 25.35 -23.78 11.91
CA GLY A 617 24.25 -23.95 12.86
C GLY A 617 24.74 -24.29 14.25
N GLU A 618 23.82 -24.14 15.20
CA GLU A 618 24.01 -24.41 16.62
C GLU A 618 22.87 -25.29 17.13
N TYR A 619 23.18 -26.10 18.14
CA TYR A 619 22.20 -26.89 18.87
C TYR A 619 21.78 -26.15 20.14
N VAL A 620 20.49 -25.96 20.32
CA VAL A 620 19.93 -25.16 21.41
C VAL A 620 18.99 -26.02 22.22
N SER A 621 19.29 -26.20 23.51
CA SER A 621 18.29 -26.76 24.43
C SER A 621 17.23 -25.73 24.72
N VAL A 622 15.97 -26.16 24.78
CA VAL A 622 14.84 -25.31 25.18
C VAL A 622 14.10 -25.96 26.34
N SER A 623 13.60 -25.14 27.26
CA SER A 623 12.66 -25.55 28.30
C SER A 623 11.46 -26.32 27.71
N GLN A 624 10.96 -27.24 28.53
CA GLN A 624 9.60 -27.73 28.38
C GLN A 624 8.67 -26.70 29.04
N ASP A 625 7.56 -26.38 28.38
CA ASP A 625 6.40 -25.61 28.90
C ASP A 625 6.58 -24.13 29.36
N SER A 626 7.76 -23.53 29.26
CA SER A 626 7.98 -22.14 29.72
C SER A 626 8.90 -21.35 28.78
N TRP A 627 8.57 -20.10 28.44
CA TRP A 627 9.40 -19.28 27.55
C TRP A 627 10.83 -19.08 28.09
N GLU A 628 11.84 -19.31 27.24
CA GLU A 628 13.24 -19.01 27.53
C GLU A 628 13.86 -18.15 26.43
N HIS A 629 14.54 -17.08 26.86
CA HIS A 629 15.29 -16.21 25.97
C HIS A 629 16.65 -16.82 25.61
N ARG A 630 16.95 -16.85 24.30
CA ARG A 630 18.17 -17.43 23.73
C ARG A 630 18.90 -16.37 22.92
N ARG A 631 20.23 -16.37 23.08
CA ARG A 631 21.14 -15.44 22.40
C ARG A 631 22.35 -16.20 21.87
N LEU A 632 22.58 -16.11 20.56
CA LEU A 632 23.63 -16.83 19.83
C LEU A 632 24.44 -15.85 18.98
N THR A 633 25.74 -16.10 18.83
CA THR A 633 26.62 -15.31 17.95
C THR A 633 27.07 -16.16 16.77
N PHE A 634 26.79 -15.68 15.56
CA PHE A 634 27.21 -16.33 14.32
C PHE A 634 28.35 -15.54 13.67
N VAL A 635 29.27 -16.25 13.03
CA VAL A 635 30.46 -15.67 12.40
C VAL A 635 30.44 -15.96 10.90
N PHE A 636 30.19 -14.94 10.09
CA PHE A 636 30.19 -15.00 8.62
C PHE A 636 31.56 -14.51 8.11
N PRO A 637 32.49 -15.40 7.71
CA PRO A 637 33.90 -15.02 7.53
C PRO A 637 34.18 -13.93 6.48
N SER A 638 33.30 -13.80 5.49
CA SER A 638 33.35 -12.77 4.44
C SER A 638 32.52 -11.52 4.75
N GLY A 639 31.91 -11.45 5.94
CA GLY A 639 30.82 -10.52 6.21
C GLY A 639 29.55 -10.92 5.47
N LEU A 640 28.57 -10.01 5.47
CA LEU A 640 27.34 -10.11 4.67
C LEU A 640 27.21 -8.89 3.78
N LYS A 641 26.67 -9.11 2.58
CA LYS A 641 26.36 -8.06 1.62
C LYS A 641 24.87 -8.01 1.29
N PRO A 642 24.34 -6.84 0.89
CA PRO A 642 22.93 -6.73 0.51
C PRO A 642 22.48 -7.68 -0.61
N GLU A 643 23.38 -8.05 -1.52
CA GLU A 643 23.12 -8.97 -2.63
C GLU A 643 23.25 -10.46 -2.30
N ASP A 644 23.71 -10.81 -1.09
CA ASP A 644 23.87 -12.21 -0.70
C ASP A 644 22.51 -12.92 -0.56
N GLU A 645 22.51 -14.25 -0.71
CA GLU A 645 21.34 -15.07 -0.39
C GLU A 645 21.56 -15.82 0.92
N LEU A 646 20.74 -15.50 1.92
CA LEU A 646 20.79 -16.07 3.27
C LEU A 646 19.42 -16.54 3.73
N TRP A 647 19.38 -17.71 4.36
CA TRP A 647 18.19 -18.32 4.93
C TRP A 647 18.43 -18.60 6.41
N ILE A 648 17.43 -18.35 7.25
CA ILE A 648 17.40 -18.81 8.64
C ILE A 648 16.46 -20.02 8.76
N ASN A 649 16.83 -20.98 9.62
CA ASN A 649 16.08 -22.22 9.80
C ASN A 649 16.04 -22.59 11.29
N PHE A 650 14.88 -23.09 11.70
CA PHE A 650 14.62 -23.71 13.00
C PHE A 650 14.02 -25.08 12.74
N GLY A 651 14.55 -26.12 13.37
CA GLY A 651 14.03 -27.47 13.18
C GLY A 651 14.22 -28.37 14.39
N PHE A 652 13.40 -29.41 14.46
CA PHE A 652 13.44 -30.40 15.52
C PHE A 652 13.06 -31.79 15.01
N SER A 653 13.43 -32.81 15.78
CA SER A 653 13.02 -34.20 15.60
C SER A 653 12.04 -34.63 16.69
N GLY A 654 11.24 -35.66 16.44
CA GLY A 654 10.22 -36.14 17.36
C GLY A 654 8.86 -35.44 17.16
N SER A 655 7.87 -35.87 17.94
CA SER A 655 6.49 -35.42 17.82
C SER A 655 6.13 -34.39 18.89
N GLY A 656 5.79 -33.16 18.51
CA GLY A 656 5.49 -32.12 19.47
C GLY A 656 5.22 -30.76 18.83
N THR A 657 5.40 -29.69 19.60
CA THR A 657 5.26 -28.31 19.14
C THR A 657 6.39 -27.47 19.70
N LEU A 658 7.11 -26.80 18.81
CA LEU A 658 8.08 -25.76 19.14
C LEU A 658 7.38 -24.40 19.04
N PHE A 659 7.35 -23.68 20.15
CA PHE A 659 6.92 -22.29 20.20
C PHE A 659 8.14 -21.41 20.07
N ILE A 660 8.04 -20.38 19.24
CA ILE A 660 9.12 -19.45 18.97
C ILE A 660 8.56 -18.04 18.76
N ASP A 661 9.29 -17.06 19.27
CA ASP A 661 8.88 -15.67 19.29
C ASP A 661 10.10 -14.73 19.34
N ASN A 662 9.87 -13.43 19.11
CA ASN A 662 10.84 -12.35 19.28
C ASN A 662 12.17 -12.57 18.55
N LEU A 663 12.13 -13.15 17.35
CA LEU A 663 13.33 -13.37 16.56
C LEU A 663 13.93 -12.05 16.10
N TRP A 664 15.16 -11.81 16.50
CA TRP A 664 15.96 -10.67 16.09
C TRP A 664 17.32 -11.13 15.58
N PHE A 665 17.68 -10.72 14.37
CA PHE A 665 18.99 -10.98 13.80
C PHE A 665 19.58 -9.69 13.25
N GLY A 666 20.71 -9.27 13.79
CA GLY A 666 21.31 -7.99 13.46
C GLY A 666 22.82 -7.96 13.64
N ARG A 667 23.40 -6.81 13.30
CA ARG A 667 24.84 -6.54 13.50
C ARG A 667 25.15 -6.59 14.99
N ASN A 668 26.36 -7.02 15.35
CA ASN A 668 26.78 -7.05 16.76
C ASN A 668 26.83 -5.66 17.45
N ALA A 669 26.81 -4.57 16.67
CA ALA A 669 26.74 -3.20 17.20
C ALA A 669 25.31 -2.69 17.39
N ASP A 670 24.30 -3.42 16.92
CA ASP A 670 22.88 -3.07 17.07
C ASP A 670 22.22 -3.88 18.19
N SER A 671 21.02 -3.45 18.57
CA SER A 671 20.12 -4.20 19.45
C SER A 671 18.65 -4.00 19.03
N SER A 672 17.76 -4.82 19.56
CA SER A 672 16.32 -4.81 19.26
C SER A 672 15.55 -3.58 19.76
N GLN A 673 16.18 -2.69 20.52
CA GLN A 673 15.51 -1.53 21.16
C GLN A 673 16.27 -0.22 20.98
N ALA A 674 17.37 -0.22 20.22
CA ALA A 674 18.19 0.96 20.02
C ALA A 674 18.10 1.48 18.60
N LEU A 675 18.36 2.78 18.43
CA LEU A 675 18.64 3.37 17.15
C LEU A 675 19.81 2.65 16.46
N SER A 676 19.68 2.39 15.16
CA SER A 676 20.71 1.69 14.39
C SER A 676 22.09 2.33 14.54
N SER A 677 23.12 1.51 14.69
CA SER A 677 24.52 1.95 14.72
C SER A 677 24.97 2.68 13.44
N LEU A 678 24.24 2.54 12.34
CA LEU A 678 24.52 3.23 11.07
C LEU A 678 24.30 4.74 11.13
N VAL A 679 23.34 5.19 11.94
CA VAL A 679 23.00 6.62 12.05
C VAL A 679 23.56 7.26 13.31
N THR A 680 24.12 6.47 14.24
CA THR A 680 24.74 6.98 15.48
C THR A 680 26.27 7.07 15.41
N LYS A 681 26.94 6.37 14.50
CA LYS A 681 28.39 6.48 14.32
C LYS A 681 28.74 7.82 13.66
N GLU A 682 29.37 8.73 14.41
CA GLU A 682 29.78 10.07 13.92
C GLU A 682 30.56 10.06 12.58
N GLU A 683 31.38 9.02 12.32
CA GLU A 683 32.15 8.93 11.08
C GLU A 683 31.32 8.51 9.84
N GLN A 684 30.13 7.94 10.06
CA GLN A 684 29.26 7.36 9.02
C GLN A 684 27.89 8.04 8.95
N ALA A 685 27.47 8.74 10.01
CA ALA A 685 26.20 9.44 10.05
C ALA A 685 26.26 10.68 9.15
N PRO A 686 25.40 10.79 8.14
CA PRO A 686 25.26 12.02 7.39
C PRO A 686 24.79 13.13 8.36
N HIS A 687 25.66 14.11 8.63
CA HIS A 687 25.23 15.31 9.35
C HIS A 687 24.20 16.05 8.50
N PHE A 688 22.92 15.93 8.88
CA PHE A 688 21.81 16.66 8.28
C PHE A 688 21.63 17.97 9.04
N PRO A 689 21.85 19.13 8.40
CA PRO A 689 21.58 20.41 9.03
C PRO A 689 20.09 20.75 8.87
N VAL A 690 19.25 20.04 9.63
CA VAL A 690 17.79 20.17 9.59
C VAL A 690 17.28 20.77 10.88
N ASP A 691 16.20 21.55 10.76
CA ASP A 691 15.54 22.20 11.90
C ASP A 691 14.32 21.41 12.39
N VAL A 692 13.70 20.62 11.50
CA VAL A 692 12.46 19.86 11.74
C VAL A 692 12.59 18.46 11.12
N VAL A 693 12.09 17.44 11.81
CA VAL A 693 12.02 16.06 11.30
C VAL A 693 10.61 15.53 11.46
N ARG A 694 9.92 15.31 10.34
CA ARG A 694 8.62 14.65 10.29
C ARG A 694 8.80 13.14 10.27
N LEU A 695 8.22 12.46 11.25
CA LEU A 695 8.42 11.04 11.54
C LEU A 695 7.36 10.17 10.84
N GLU A 696 7.29 10.27 9.51
CA GLU A 696 6.37 9.43 8.72
C GLU A 696 6.66 7.93 8.86
N CYS A 697 7.90 7.59 9.21
CA CYS A 697 8.36 6.23 9.47
C CYS A 697 7.81 5.60 10.77
N VAL A 698 7.01 6.32 11.58
CA VAL A 698 6.40 5.81 12.81
C VAL A 698 4.89 5.61 12.60
N PRO A 699 4.36 4.38 12.70
CA PRO A 699 2.95 4.10 12.39
C PRO A 699 2.03 4.36 13.61
N ILE A 700 1.62 5.61 13.84
CA ILE A 700 0.63 5.96 14.88
C ILE A 700 -0.76 6.06 14.23
N GLY A 701 -1.69 5.18 14.63
CA GLY A 701 -3.03 5.15 14.03
C GLY A 701 -3.07 4.76 12.54
N ARG A 702 -1.95 4.28 11.97
CA ARG A 702 -1.83 3.95 10.54
C ARG A 702 -2.51 2.63 10.21
N SER A 703 -3.12 2.54 9.02
CA SER A 703 -3.75 1.30 8.57
C SER A 703 -2.77 0.13 8.46
N ARG A 704 -3.32 -1.08 8.62
CA ARG A 704 -2.62 -2.39 8.61
C ARG A 704 -1.71 -2.68 9.81
N TYR A 705 -1.52 -1.74 10.71
CA TYR A 705 -0.76 -1.90 11.96
C TYR A 705 -1.69 -2.08 13.16
N ALA A 706 -1.21 -2.80 14.18
CA ALA A 706 -1.89 -2.86 15.46
C ALA A 706 -1.86 -1.47 16.12
N ALA A 707 -2.85 -1.18 16.98
CA ALA A 707 -2.75 -0.05 17.90
C ALA A 707 -1.44 -0.15 18.70
N GLU A 708 -0.78 0.98 18.91
CA GLU A 708 0.48 1.06 19.65
C GLU A 708 1.66 0.28 19.04
N THR A 709 1.61 -0.04 17.75
CA THR A 709 2.77 -0.64 17.06
C THR A 709 4.03 0.22 17.24
N TRP A 710 3.88 1.55 17.31
CA TRP A 710 4.96 2.49 17.58
C TRP A 710 5.68 2.30 18.93
N ALA A 711 5.06 1.60 19.90
CA ALA A 711 5.61 1.29 21.21
C ALA A 711 6.41 -0.03 21.24
N LEU A 712 6.29 -0.86 20.19
CA LEU A 712 6.97 -2.14 20.10
C LEU A 712 8.46 -1.97 19.80
N PRO A 713 9.35 -2.86 20.28
CA PRO A 713 10.75 -2.88 19.91
C PRO A 713 10.99 -2.90 18.39
N GLU A 714 12.14 -2.36 17.98
CA GLU A 714 12.56 -2.31 16.57
C GLU A 714 12.54 -3.71 15.93
N GLY A 715 11.91 -3.80 14.76
CA GLY A 715 11.82 -5.04 13.99
C GLY A 715 10.84 -6.08 14.52
N ARG A 716 9.98 -5.75 15.50
CA ARG A 716 8.86 -6.61 15.95
C ARG A 716 7.52 -6.33 15.25
N ALA A 717 7.39 -5.26 14.47
CA ALA A 717 6.17 -4.97 13.72
C ALA A 717 6.09 -5.77 12.40
N VAL A 718 4.89 -6.19 11.97
CA VAL A 718 4.66 -6.69 10.60
C VAL A 718 4.33 -5.55 9.67
N GLY A 719 4.88 -5.57 8.45
CA GLY A 719 4.23 -4.91 7.33
C GLY A 719 4.31 -5.77 6.06
N ARG A 720 3.22 -5.81 5.30
CA ARG A 720 3.04 -6.67 4.12
C ARG A 720 3.72 -6.14 2.85
N THR A 721 3.98 -4.85 2.77
CA THR A 721 4.45 -4.17 1.55
C THR A 721 5.26 -2.94 1.98
N GLY A 722 6.52 -2.80 1.56
CA GLY A 722 7.35 -1.63 1.90
C GLY A 722 7.79 -1.52 3.36
N ALA A 723 7.57 -2.56 4.17
CA ALA A 723 7.77 -2.61 5.63
C ALA A 723 9.23 -2.57 6.12
N ALA A 724 10.17 -2.14 5.27
CA ALA A 724 11.52 -1.78 5.69
C ALA A 724 11.57 -0.38 6.36
N MET A 725 10.41 0.24 6.63
CA MET A 725 10.26 1.67 6.92
C MET A 725 9.50 1.97 8.24
N THR A 726 9.06 0.97 9.01
CA THR A 726 8.35 1.20 10.28
C THR A 726 9.26 1.05 11.48
N HIS A 727 9.30 2.11 12.29
CA HIS A 727 10.19 2.22 13.43
C HIS A 727 9.43 2.50 14.72
N ASN A 728 10.05 2.10 15.82
CA ASN A 728 9.65 2.46 17.17
C ASN A 728 9.79 3.98 17.37
N LEU A 729 8.86 4.58 18.10
CA LEU A 729 8.84 6.01 18.37
C LEU A 729 10.10 6.47 19.12
N GLY A 730 10.61 5.68 20.06
CA GLY A 730 11.81 5.99 20.84
C GLY A 730 13.06 6.13 19.97
N ALA A 731 13.29 5.21 19.02
CA ALA A 731 14.41 5.29 18.10
C ALA A 731 14.30 6.53 17.18
N ALA A 732 13.09 6.81 16.68
CA ALA A 732 12.82 7.97 15.85
C ALA A 732 13.02 9.31 16.59
N LEU A 733 12.61 9.39 17.86
CA LEU A 733 12.82 10.57 18.70
C LEU A 733 14.29 10.76 19.10
N GLN A 734 15.02 9.68 19.38
CA GLN A 734 16.49 9.76 19.58
C GLN A 734 17.19 10.29 18.34
N TYR A 735 16.71 9.92 17.16
CA TYR A 735 17.26 10.44 15.92
C TYR A 735 17.01 11.95 15.77
N ALA A 736 15.80 12.42 16.08
CA ALA A 736 15.49 13.85 16.11
C ALA A 736 16.31 14.61 17.17
N GLU A 737 16.51 14.03 18.36
CA GLU A 737 17.38 14.56 19.42
C GLU A 737 18.84 14.66 18.95
N HIS A 738 19.37 13.63 18.29
CA HIS A 738 20.72 13.62 17.74
C HIS A 738 20.96 14.74 16.72
N LEU A 739 19.92 15.07 15.94
CA LEU A 739 19.95 16.17 14.98
C LEU A 739 19.65 17.55 15.62
N ASN A 740 19.26 17.57 16.89
CA ASN A 740 18.74 18.77 17.58
C ASN A 740 17.61 19.44 16.78
N ALA A 741 16.70 18.63 16.24
CA ALA A 741 15.59 19.05 15.40
C ALA A 741 14.25 18.88 16.12
N VAL A 742 13.25 19.68 15.73
CA VAL A 742 11.88 19.57 16.24
C VAL A 742 11.23 18.30 15.69
N PRO A 743 10.77 17.37 16.54
CA PRO A 743 10.06 16.19 16.08
C PRO A 743 8.63 16.54 15.67
N TRP A 744 8.19 15.98 14.54
CA TRP A 744 6.85 16.09 14.02
C TRP A 744 6.26 14.69 13.86
N LEU A 745 5.29 14.34 14.71
CA LEU A 745 4.60 13.04 14.71
C LEU A 745 3.34 13.10 13.84
N VAL A 746 3.03 11.99 13.18
CA VAL A 746 1.86 11.86 12.30
C VAL A 746 0.85 10.94 12.97
N LEU A 747 -0.38 11.44 13.16
CA LEU A 747 -1.53 10.73 13.75
C LEU A 747 -2.55 10.48 12.65
N ASP A 748 -2.81 9.21 12.38
CA ASP A 748 -3.72 8.77 11.31
C ASP A 748 -5.03 8.20 11.89
N LEU A 749 -6.01 7.92 11.03
CA LEU A 749 -7.43 7.76 11.39
C LEU A 749 -7.75 6.72 12.47
N ARG A 750 -6.87 5.75 12.71
CA ARG A 750 -7.15 4.60 13.59
C ARG A 750 -6.69 4.80 15.03
N VAL A 751 -6.14 5.97 15.34
CA VAL A 751 -5.71 6.25 16.70
C VAL A 751 -6.92 6.24 17.64
N THR A 752 -6.78 5.55 18.77
CA THR A 752 -7.84 5.49 19.80
C THR A 752 -7.62 6.55 20.87
N SER A 753 -8.67 6.92 21.61
CA SER A 753 -8.54 7.81 22.77
C SER A 753 -7.51 7.29 23.79
N GLN A 754 -7.49 5.97 24.01
CA GLN A 754 -6.51 5.34 24.90
C GLN A 754 -5.08 5.44 24.36
N GLU A 755 -4.88 5.19 23.07
CA GLU A 755 -3.57 5.32 22.42
C GLU A 755 -3.05 6.76 22.47
N LEU A 756 -3.92 7.75 22.27
CA LEU A 756 -3.56 9.17 22.43
C LEU A 756 -3.14 9.49 23.87
N SER A 757 -3.88 9.02 24.87
CA SER A 757 -3.48 9.18 26.28
C SER A 757 -2.13 8.52 26.56
N ASN A 758 -1.89 7.34 25.99
CA ASN A 758 -0.65 6.59 26.17
C ASN A 758 0.53 7.26 25.46
N LEU A 759 0.31 7.88 24.28
CA LEU A 759 1.28 8.71 23.58
C LEU A 759 1.65 9.95 24.41
N MET A 760 0.67 10.62 24.99
CA MET A 760 0.91 11.78 25.87
C MET A 760 1.70 11.41 27.12
N GLU A 761 1.36 10.28 27.75
CA GLU A 761 2.13 9.70 28.86
C GLU A 761 3.56 9.32 28.41
N TYR A 762 3.71 8.78 27.20
CA TYR A 762 5.02 8.47 26.64
C TYR A 762 5.87 9.72 26.43
N LEU A 763 5.32 10.85 25.98
CA LEU A 763 6.07 12.09 25.76
C LEU A 763 6.42 12.82 27.07
N ALA A 764 5.50 12.85 28.02
CA ALA A 764 5.54 13.75 29.18
C ALA A 764 5.42 13.07 30.55
N GLY A 765 4.87 11.87 30.60
CA GLY A 765 4.51 11.18 31.83
C GLY A 765 5.68 10.87 32.75
N SER A 766 5.36 10.58 34.01
CA SER A 766 6.33 10.19 35.04
C SER A 766 7.14 8.95 34.62
N PRO A 767 8.46 8.87 34.86
CA PRO A 767 9.24 7.66 34.58
C PRO A 767 8.81 6.43 35.41
N LEU A 768 7.86 6.58 36.34
CA LEU A 768 7.26 5.49 37.11
C LEU A 768 5.97 4.93 36.50
N SER A 769 5.35 5.67 35.57
CA SER A 769 4.15 5.26 34.85
C SER A 769 4.48 4.20 33.78
N ALA A 770 3.49 3.58 33.15
CA ALA A 770 3.71 2.46 32.24
C ALA A 770 4.50 2.91 31.00
N TYR A 771 4.04 3.97 30.33
CA TYR A 771 4.68 4.52 29.13
C TYR A 771 5.90 5.40 29.47
N GLY A 772 5.98 5.95 30.68
CA GLY A 772 7.22 6.60 31.15
C GLY A 772 8.38 5.62 31.39
N LYS A 773 8.08 4.41 31.88
CA LYS A 773 9.07 3.31 31.95
C LYS A 773 9.45 2.82 30.56
N LEU A 774 8.48 2.70 29.67
CA LEU A 774 8.70 2.34 28.27
C LEU A 774 9.66 3.32 27.59
N ARG A 775 9.40 4.62 27.71
CA ARG A 775 10.27 5.68 27.21
C ARG A 775 11.71 5.54 27.75
N SER A 776 11.85 5.27 29.05
CA SER A 776 13.17 5.11 29.67
C SER A 776 13.91 3.86 29.16
N ARG A 777 13.17 2.76 28.91
CA ARG A 777 13.71 1.53 28.29
C ARG A 777 14.21 1.81 26.88
N ASP A 778 13.44 2.56 26.10
CA ASP A 778 13.80 2.89 24.71
C ASP A 778 15.04 3.79 24.63
N GLY A 779 15.55 4.29 25.77
CA GLY A 779 16.85 4.95 25.91
C GLY A 779 16.78 6.45 26.19
N ALA A 780 15.58 7.01 26.42
CA ALA A 780 15.46 8.41 26.81
C ALA A 780 15.97 8.62 28.26
N ILE A 781 16.76 9.67 28.47
CA ILE A 781 17.31 10.03 29.79
C ILE A 781 16.28 10.76 30.66
N GLY A 782 15.30 11.44 30.04
CA GLY A 782 14.28 12.24 30.70
C GLY A 782 12.92 12.19 29.99
N ARG A 783 12.09 13.22 30.19
CA ARG A 783 10.87 13.41 29.38
C ARG A 783 11.27 13.96 28.02
N TRP A 784 10.59 13.53 26.96
CA TRP A 784 10.79 14.15 25.65
C TRP A 784 10.37 15.61 25.65
N SER A 785 9.36 15.94 26.46
CA SER A 785 8.96 17.31 26.72
C SER A 785 9.99 18.16 27.46
N ASP A 786 11.00 17.59 28.13
CA ASP A 786 12.11 18.37 28.69
C ASP A 786 13.23 18.57 27.67
N THR A 787 13.30 17.67 26.67
CA THR A 787 14.36 17.61 25.65
C THR A 787 14.07 18.55 24.49
N PHE A 788 12.82 18.56 24.02
CA PHE A 788 12.37 19.38 22.90
C PHE A 788 11.64 20.64 23.39
N ASP A 789 11.88 21.76 22.72
CA ASP A 789 11.17 23.02 22.97
C ASP A 789 9.82 23.08 22.24
N ALA A 790 9.67 22.30 21.16
CA ALA A 790 8.45 22.13 20.41
C ALA A 790 8.30 20.67 19.94
N ILE A 791 7.06 20.21 19.82
CA ILE A 791 6.68 18.92 19.23
C ILE A 791 5.47 19.18 18.35
N TYR A 792 5.53 18.78 17.09
CA TYR A 792 4.39 18.89 16.17
C TYR A 792 3.60 17.59 16.14
N LEU A 793 2.27 17.69 16.20
CA LEU A 793 1.36 16.56 16.03
C LEU A 793 0.44 16.86 14.84
N GLU A 794 0.62 16.13 13.75
CA GLU A 794 -0.21 16.25 12.56
C GLU A 794 -1.32 15.22 12.56
N ILE A 795 -2.52 15.64 12.20
CA ILE A 795 -3.70 14.80 12.09
C ILE A 795 -4.02 14.65 10.60
N THR A 796 -4.11 13.41 10.12
CA THR A 796 -4.26 13.12 8.70
C THR A 796 -5.23 11.97 8.44
N ASP A 797 -5.54 11.77 7.16
CA ASP A 797 -6.32 10.68 6.61
C ASP A 797 -5.59 10.18 5.36
N VAL A 798 -4.58 9.33 5.57
CA VAL A 798 -3.68 8.89 4.48
C VAL A 798 -4.42 8.02 3.47
N ASP A 799 -5.42 7.25 3.92
CA ASP A 799 -6.19 6.33 3.09
C ASP A 799 -7.43 7.00 2.44
N ASP A 800 -7.64 8.30 2.63
CA ASP A 800 -8.79 9.11 2.14
C ASP A 800 -10.16 8.44 2.43
N VAL A 801 -10.33 8.02 3.67
CA VAL A 801 -11.52 7.29 4.15
C VAL A 801 -12.69 8.24 4.39
N LEU A 802 -12.41 9.45 4.88
CA LEU A 802 -13.43 10.40 5.27
C LEU A 802 -14.07 11.05 4.03
N PRO A 803 -15.39 10.96 3.86
CA PRO A 803 -16.04 11.16 2.56
C PRO A 803 -16.21 12.62 2.15
N ASN A 804 -16.01 13.57 3.07
CA ASN A 804 -16.20 14.99 2.81
C ASN A 804 -15.47 15.86 3.84
N ASP A 805 -15.40 17.16 3.54
CA ASP A 805 -14.72 18.18 4.35
C ASP A 805 -15.24 18.30 5.79
N ILE A 806 -16.55 18.09 6.02
CA ILE A 806 -17.14 18.18 7.36
C ILE A 806 -16.62 17.01 8.23
N SER A 807 -16.61 15.80 7.66
CA SER A 807 -16.09 14.61 8.34
C SER A 807 -14.61 14.74 8.67
N ARG A 808 -13.81 15.26 7.73
CA ARG A 808 -12.38 15.54 7.93
C ARG A 808 -12.15 16.54 9.07
N ALA A 809 -12.87 17.67 9.06
CA ALA A 809 -12.73 18.69 10.09
C ALA A 809 -13.20 18.22 11.48
N ASN A 810 -14.33 17.51 11.54
CA ASN A 810 -14.86 16.98 12.78
C ASN A 810 -13.94 15.92 13.40
N TYR A 811 -13.30 15.10 12.59
CA TYR A 811 -12.30 14.15 13.06
C TYR A 811 -11.08 14.85 13.66
N VAL A 812 -10.56 15.90 12.99
CA VAL A 812 -9.47 16.72 13.53
C VAL A 812 -9.85 17.30 14.89
N HIS A 813 -11.02 17.91 15.02
CA HIS A 813 -11.49 18.44 16.31
C HIS A 813 -11.60 17.35 17.38
N TRP A 814 -12.11 16.16 17.04
CA TRP A 814 -12.19 15.04 17.97
C TRP A 814 -10.81 14.64 18.51
N ILE A 815 -9.80 14.52 17.64
CA ILE A 815 -8.42 14.22 18.05
C ILE A 815 -7.85 15.32 18.95
N MET A 816 -8.05 16.59 18.59
CA MET A 816 -7.61 17.72 19.41
C MET A 816 -8.22 17.64 20.82
N ASP A 817 -9.52 17.37 20.92
CA ASP A 817 -10.22 17.22 22.20
C ASP A 817 -9.69 16.03 23.03
N GLN A 818 -9.36 14.91 22.38
CA GLN A 818 -8.75 13.75 23.05
C GLN A 818 -7.35 14.06 23.59
N ILE A 819 -6.51 14.75 22.81
CA ILE A 819 -5.16 15.16 23.23
C ILE A 819 -5.24 16.11 24.42
N VAL A 820 -6.09 17.13 24.35
CA VAL A 820 -6.28 18.12 25.43
C VAL A 820 -6.85 17.47 26.70
N SER A 821 -7.66 16.42 26.55
CA SER A 821 -8.24 15.68 27.68
C SER A 821 -7.28 14.67 28.31
N ALA A 822 -6.11 14.41 27.70
CA ALA A 822 -5.16 13.44 28.22
C ALA A 822 -4.54 13.92 29.55
N PRO A 823 -4.35 13.02 30.55
CA PRO A 823 -3.90 13.42 31.89
C PRO A 823 -2.57 14.19 31.95
N ASP A 824 -1.62 13.87 31.07
CA ASP A 824 -0.28 14.48 31.05
C ASP A 824 -0.18 15.69 30.09
N TYR A 825 -1.28 16.15 29.47
CA TYR A 825 -1.26 17.25 28.49
C TYR A 825 -0.89 18.60 29.12
N ASP A 826 -1.36 18.89 30.34
CA ASP A 826 -1.11 20.16 31.02
C ASP A 826 0.39 20.48 31.18
N ASP A 827 1.22 19.43 31.34
CA ASP A 827 2.68 19.52 31.45
C ASP A 827 3.35 19.94 30.13
N VAL A 828 2.67 19.78 28.98
CA VAL A 828 3.24 19.96 27.63
C VAL A 828 2.45 20.88 26.70
N GLN A 829 1.35 21.46 27.17
CA GLN A 829 0.47 22.33 26.39
C GLN A 829 1.19 23.48 25.65
N ASN A 830 2.30 24.00 26.20
CA ASN A 830 3.07 25.11 25.60
C ASN A 830 4.15 24.63 24.61
N LYS A 831 4.27 23.32 24.40
CA LYS A 831 5.28 22.67 23.56
C LYS A 831 4.66 21.90 22.40
N ILE A 832 3.42 21.45 22.52
CA ILE A 832 2.69 20.75 21.46
C ILE A 832 2.03 21.77 20.54
N PHE A 833 2.25 21.62 19.23
CA PHE A 833 1.50 22.35 18.20
C PHE A 833 0.76 21.36 17.32
N LEU A 834 -0.52 21.63 17.10
CA LEU A 834 -1.43 20.77 16.36
C LEU A 834 -1.45 21.20 14.89
N ILE A 835 -1.31 20.25 13.99
CA ILE A 835 -1.27 20.48 12.54
C ILE A 835 -2.46 19.76 11.91
N ASP A 836 -3.26 20.50 11.15
CA ASP A 836 -4.27 19.93 10.25
C ASP A 836 -3.58 19.49 8.95
N GLY A 837 -3.46 18.18 8.75
CA GLY A 837 -2.89 17.58 7.54
C GLY A 837 -3.95 17.01 6.59
N MET A 838 -5.22 17.41 6.73
CA MET A 838 -6.33 16.97 5.89
C MET A 838 -6.34 17.69 4.54
N VAL A 839 -6.81 17.00 3.50
CA VAL A 839 -7.04 17.60 2.18
C VAL A 839 -8.53 17.92 2.03
N TYR A 840 -8.85 19.20 1.82
CA TYR A 840 -10.24 19.67 1.70
C TYR A 840 -10.64 19.94 0.25
N ASP A 841 -11.82 19.45 -0.14
CA ASP A 841 -12.37 19.56 -1.50
C ASP A 841 -12.75 21.00 -1.86
N ASP A 842 -13.25 21.77 -0.89
CA ASP A 842 -13.63 23.18 -1.11
C ASP A 842 -12.44 24.17 -1.05
N GLY A 843 -11.24 23.65 -0.72
CA GLY A 843 -10.01 24.42 -0.59
C GLY A 843 -10.04 25.48 0.51
N ARG A 844 -10.76 25.25 1.62
CA ARG A 844 -10.82 26.15 2.79
C ARG A 844 -10.36 25.44 4.06
N SER A 845 -9.87 26.24 5.01
CA SER A 845 -9.54 25.74 6.35
C SER A 845 -10.83 25.59 7.15
N HIS A 846 -11.04 24.43 7.75
CA HIS A 846 -12.25 24.12 8.53
C HIS A 846 -11.99 23.95 10.03
N THR A 847 -10.72 23.95 10.45
CA THR A 847 -10.31 23.63 11.82
C THR A 847 -9.62 24.80 12.52
N SER A 848 -9.43 24.66 13.84
CA SER A 848 -8.69 25.59 14.69
C SER A 848 -7.30 25.07 15.08
N ALA A 849 -6.71 24.14 14.32
CA ALA A 849 -5.34 23.69 14.53
C ALA A 849 -4.34 24.87 14.41
N ASP A 850 -3.15 24.75 14.99
CA ASP A 850 -2.13 25.82 15.00
C ASP A 850 -1.52 26.07 13.62
N TYR A 851 -1.47 25.04 12.79
CA TYR A 851 -1.02 25.09 11.41
C TYR A 851 -1.84 24.16 10.53
N HIS A 852 -1.68 24.35 9.22
CA HIS A 852 -2.06 23.37 8.22
C HIS A 852 -0.79 22.87 7.53
N ALA A 853 -0.85 21.68 6.94
CA ALA A 853 0.24 21.09 6.19
C ALA A 853 -0.22 20.48 4.87
N GLY A 854 0.63 20.55 3.85
CA GLY A 854 0.34 20.00 2.53
C GLY A 854 1.60 19.56 1.78
N ASP A 855 1.38 18.85 0.66
CA ASP A 855 2.43 18.28 -0.17
C ASP A 855 2.65 19.07 -1.47
N LEU A 856 3.90 19.22 -1.88
CA LEU A 856 4.26 19.73 -3.21
C LEU A 856 4.68 18.58 -4.11
N LEU A 857 3.79 18.23 -5.04
CA LEU A 857 4.05 17.22 -6.08
C LEU A 857 4.63 17.89 -7.33
N LEU A 858 5.82 17.44 -7.74
CA LEU A 858 6.47 17.91 -8.96
C LEU A 858 5.99 17.14 -10.19
N ASP A 859 5.53 17.87 -11.20
CA ASP A 859 5.12 17.33 -12.52
C ASP A 859 6.31 17.23 -13.50
N GLY A 860 7.48 16.83 -13.01
CA GLY A 860 8.70 16.67 -13.80
C GLY A 860 9.87 17.59 -13.40
N PRO A 861 11.05 17.44 -14.05
CA PRO A 861 12.24 18.20 -13.70
C PRO A 861 12.12 19.67 -14.13
N LEU A 862 12.71 20.59 -13.35
CA LEU A 862 12.58 22.04 -13.54
C LEU A 862 13.57 22.56 -14.59
N ARG A 863 13.16 22.73 -15.84
CA ARG A 863 14.04 23.10 -16.96
C ARG A 863 13.85 24.53 -17.45
N GLU A 864 12.64 25.05 -17.33
CA GLU A 864 12.28 26.40 -17.73
C GLU A 864 11.40 27.11 -16.69
N ALA A 865 11.23 28.43 -16.84
CA ALA A 865 10.47 29.24 -15.90
C ALA A 865 9.02 28.76 -15.73
N ALA A 866 8.40 28.30 -16.83
CA ALA A 866 7.04 27.77 -16.82
C ALA A 866 6.89 26.55 -15.92
N ASP A 867 7.90 25.68 -15.82
CA ASP A 867 7.89 24.53 -14.91
C ASP A 867 7.83 24.99 -13.46
N VAL A 868 8.67 25.96 -13.09
CA VAL A 868 8.73 26.49 -11.72
C VAL A 868 7.41 27.18 -11.37
N GLU A 869 6.92 28.06 -12.25
CA GLU A 869 5.66 28.78 -12.06
C GLU A 869 4.48 27.83 -11.93
N ALA A 870 4.39 26.80 -12.78
CA ALA A 870 3.32 25.82 -12.70
C ALA A 870 3.34 25.04 -11.37
N ASN A 871 4.51 24.59 -10.91
CA ASN A 871 4.62 23.85 -9.65
C ASN A 871 4.36 24.74 -8.42
N VAL A 872 4.92 25.96 -8.38
CA VAL A 872 4.68 26.91 -7.29
C VAL A 872 3.22 27.35 -7.26
N MET A 873 2.60 27.64 -8.41
CA MET A 873 1.18 27.99 -8.47
C MET A 873 0.30 26.81 -8.06
N ARG A 874 0.65 25.57 -8.41
CA ARG A 874 -0.08 24.39 -7.94
C ARG A 874 -0.07 24.32 -6.42
N TRP A 875 1.11 24.48 -5.82
CA TRP A 875 1.28 24.55 -4.37
C TRP A 875 0.46 25.69 -3.73
N VAL A 876 0.64 26.92 -4.18
CA VAL A 876 -0.10 28.06 -3.62
C VAL A 876 -1.61 27.90 -3.76
N ASN A 877 -2.08 27.26 -4.84
CA ASN A 877 -3.50 26.98 -5.04
C ASN A 877 -4.02 25.82 -4.19
N SER A 878 -3.17 24.88 -3.74
CA SER A 878 -3.57 23.82 -2.82
C SER A 878 -3.68 24.29 -1.37
N ILE A 879 -3.06 25.43 -1.02
CA ILE A 879 -3.15 26.02 0.33
C ILE A 879 -4.59 26.47 0.63
N PRO A 880 -5.22 25.97 1.72
CA PRO A 880 -6.58 26.36 2.08
C PRO A 880 -6.80 27.86 2.30
N ARG A 881 -7.91 28.39 1.75
CA ARG A 881 -8.30 29.81 1.75
C ARG A 881 -9.06 30.21 3.02
N ARG A 882 -8.34 30.57 4.09
CA ARG A 882 -8.75 31.46 5.22
C ARG A 882 -7.80 31.17 6.40
N ARG A 883 -6.74 31.97 6.53
CA ARG A 883 -5.72 31.78 7.59
C ARG A 883 -5.60 32.95 8.54
N MET A 884 -6.71 33.65 8.79
CA MET A 884 -6.74 34.77 9.74
C MET A 884 -7.49 34.31 10.99
N ILE A 885 -6.76 33.96 12.05
CA ILE A 885 -7.34 33.86 13.40
C ILE A 885 -7.18 35.25 14.04
N GLY A 886 -8.27 36.02 14.09
CA GLY A 886 -8.21 37.43 14.42
C GLY A 886 -7.40 38.22 13.38
N ASP A 887 -6.34 38.91 13.82
CA ASP A 887 -5.45 39.72 12.96
C ASP A 887 -4.15 38.98 12.53
N ARG A 888 -3.97 37.71 12.91
CA ARG A 888 -2.74 36.94 12.62
C ARG A 888 -2.90 35.99 11.44
N PHE A 889 -1.98 36.09 10.48
CA PHE A 889 -1.80 35.13 9.40
C PHE A 889 -1.15 33.84 9.93
N MET A 890 -1.73 32.68 9.65
CA MET A 890 -1.08 31.39 9.88
C MET A 890 -0.31 30.95 8.63
N PRO A 891 1.00 30.69 8.71
CA PRO A 891 1.77 30.19 7.57
C PRO A 891 1.49 28.70 7.31
N GLU A 892 1.81 28.25 6.11
CA GLU A 892 1.73 26.83 5.70
C GLU A 892 2.98 26.06 6.08
N LEU A 893 2.81 24.76 6.34
CA LEU A 893 3.90 23.82 6.50
C LEU A 893 3.96 22.92 5.26
N LEU A 894 4.99 23.10 4.43
CA LEU A 894 5.26 22.21 3.31
C LEU A 894 5.86 20.91 3.86
N ARG A 895 5.03 19.88 4.04
CA ARG A 895 5.40 18.65 4.75
C ARG A 895 6.17 17.65 3.90
N SER A 896 6.10 17.78 2.57
CA SER A 896 6.85 16.94 1.65
C SER A 896 7.11 17.66 0.32
N VAL A 897 8.34 17.53 -0.16
CA VAL A 897 8.73 17.73 -1.56
C VAL A 897 9.05 16.36 -2.13
N ASP A 898 8.06 15.77 -2.81
CA ASP A 898 8.17 14.45 -3.41
C ASP A 898 8.85 14.55 -4.79
N VAL A 899 10.00 13.89 -4.91
CA VAL A 899 10.78 13.80 -6.14
C VAL A 899 10.84 12.39 -6.72
N THR A 900 10.08 11.44 -6.17
CA THR A 900 10.06 10.04 -6.62
C THR A 900 9.70 9.92 -8.11
N ARG A 901 8.79 10.77 -8.60
CA ARG A 901 8.38 10.84 -10.02
C ARG A 901 9.52 11.23 -10.98
N LEU A 902 10.63 11.75 -10.48
CA LEU A 902 11.79 12.17 -11.28
C LEU A 902 12.81 11.05 -11.51
N GLY A 903 12.71 9.93 -10.77
CA GLY A 903 13.64 8.79 -10.86
C GLY A 903 15.09 9.13 -10.49
N ASP A 904 16.06 8.43 -11.07
CA ASP A 904 17.50 8.60 -10.76
C ASP A 904 18.14 9.90 -11.27
N ALA A 905 17.41 10.73 -12.02
CA ALA A 905 17.92 11.92 -12.70
C ALA A 905 17.72 13.23 -11.92
N VAL A 906 17.35 13.16 -10.64
CA VAL A 906 17.12 14.33 -9.77
C VAL A 906 18.38 15.18 -9.65
N ARG A 907 18.31 16.45 -10.08
CA ARG A 907 19.39 17.43 -9.86
C ARG A 907 19.16 18.15 -8.54
N LEU A 908 20.20 18.80 -8.04
CA LEU A 908 20.13 19.65 -6.85
C LEU A 908 18.98 20.67 -6.93
N VAL A 909 18.81 21.33 -8.08
CA VAL A 909 17.76 22.36 -8.25
C VAL A 909 16.35 21.80 -8.19
N ASP A 910 16.17 20.54 -8.61
CA ASP A 910 14.85 19.91 -8.65
C ASP A 910 14.31 19.66 -7.23
N VAL A 911 15.15 19.74 -6.19
CA VAL A 911 14.74 19.68 -4.78
C VAL A 911 14.93 21.04 -4.08
N ALA A 912 16.11 21.65 -4.23
CA ALA A 912 16.46 22.85 -3.48
C ALA A 912 15.61 24.07 -3.86
N LEU A 913 15.21 24.22 -5.14
CA LEU A 913 14.36 25.33 -5.55
C LEU A 913 12.94 25.20 -4.98
N PRO A 914 12.24 24.05 -5.11
CA PRO A 914 10.97 23.81 -4.41
C PRO A 914 10.99 24.13 -2.91
N LEU A 915 12.06 23.74 -2.19
CA LEU A 915 12.19 24.00 -0.75
C LEU A 915 12.22 25.49 -0.38
N VAL A 916 12.71 26.36 -1.28
CA VAL A 916 12.91 27.79 -0.98
C VAL A 916 11.95 28.70 -1.72
N ALA A 917 11.22 28.19 -2.73
CA ALA A 917 10.46 29.02 -3.66
C ALA A 917 9.33 29.83 -2.99
N ASP A 918 8.64 29.23 -2.02
CA ASP A 918 7.56 29.82 -1.23
C ASP A 918 7.93 30.02 0.26
N LEU A 919 9.15 29.63 0.64
CA LEU A 919 9.61 29.67 2.03
C LEU A 919 9.83 31.12 2.51
N GLY A 920 9.10 31.51 3.54
CA GLY A 920 9.07 32.86 4.10
C GLY A 920 8.01 33.77 3.46
N ASP A 921 7.25 33.30 2.48
CA ASP A 921 6.07 33.99 1.94
C ASP A 921 4.78 33.38 2.50
N ASN A 922 4.28 32.30 1.89
CA ASN A 922 3.11 31.57 2.40
C ASN A 922 3.51 30.42 3.34
N SER A 923 4.70 29.84 3.15
CA SER A 923 5.19 28.71 3.95
C SER A 923 6.24 29.12 4.99
N THR A 924 6.25 28.49 6.17
CA THR A 924 7.28 28.72 7.22
C THR A 924 8.19 27.51 7.47
N VAL A 925 7.74 26.31 7.08
CA VAL A 925 8.54 25.08 7.08
C VAL A 925 8.52 24.48 5.68
N ALA A 926 9.65 23.93 5.25
CA ALA A 926 9.74 23.12 4.03
C ALA A 926 10.57 21.85 4.29
N LEU A 927 9.98 20.70 3.97
CA LEU A 927 10.59 19.39 4.19
C LEU A 927 10.89 18.67 2.87
N ALA A 928 12.07 18.05 2.77
CA ALA A 928 12.38 17.12 1.69
C ALA A 928 12.19 15.67 2.13
N ASP A 929 11.71 14.81 1.24
CA ASP A 929 11.60 13.38 1.51
C ASP A 929 12.97 12.72 1.61
N ILE A 930 13.21 12.01 2.72
CA ILE A 930 14.45 11.31 3.04
C ILE A 930 14.15 9.89 3.51
N ASN A 931 14.73 8.90 2.82
CA ASN A 931 14.66 7.50 3.20
C ASN A 931 16.05 6.96 3.54
N LEU A 932 16.40 6.88 4.82
CA LEU A 932 17.71 6.38 5.26
C LEU A 932 17.85 4.86 5.20
N ALA A 933 16.77 4.12 4.89
CA ALA A 933 16.86 2.71 4.52
C ALA A 933 17.45 2.51 3.11
N ASP A 934 17.65 3.59 2.33
CA ASP A 934 18.38 3.58 1.07
C ASP A 934 19.81 4.13 1.25
N ASN A 935 20.79 3.38 0.75
CA ASN A 935 22.20 3.69 0.84
C ASN A 935 22.57 5.06 0.23
N LYS A 936 21.92 5.50 -0.85
CA LYS A 936 22.18 6.81 -1.46
C LYS A 936 21.85 7.96 -0.50
N PHE A 937 20.81 7.83 0.30
CA PHE A 937 20.46 8.83 1.31
C PHE A 937 21.37 8.70 2.53
N LEU A 938 21.60 7.48 3.01
CA LEU A 938 22.47 7.21 4.17
C LEU A 938 23.90 7.70 3.94
N SER A 939 24.49 7.46 2.76
CA SER A 939 25.81 7.97 2.38
C SER A 939 25.85 9.49 2.12
N GLY A 940 24.69 10.13 2.00
CA GLY A 940 24.55 11.54 1.66
C GLY A 940 24.79 11.88 0.18
N ASP A 941 24.74 10.87 -0.69
CA ASP A 941 24.93 11.01 -2.13
C ASP A 941 23.67 11.46 -2.89
N HIS A 942 22.50 11.27 -2.30
CA HIS A 942 21.23 11.68 -2.89
C HIS A 942 21.08 13.21 -2.96
N ALA A 943 20.47 13.71 -4.03
CA ALA A 943 20.29 15.14 -4.26
C ALA A 943 19.44 15.83 -3.16
N ALA A 944 18.45 15.13 -2.61
CA ALA A 944 17.61 15.65 -1.52
C ALA A 944 18.43 15.94 -0.24
N VAL A 945 19.32 15.03 0.14
CA VAL A 945 20.25 15.24 1.27
C VAL A 945 21.12 16.47 1.04
N ARG A 946 21.64 16.62 -0.18
CA ARG A 946 22.52 17.72 -0.55
C ARG A 946 21.76 19.05 -0.61
N ALA A 947 20.49 19.03 -1.01
CA ALA A 947 19.60 20.20 -0.98
C ALA A 947 19.40 20.74 0.44
N LEU A 948 19.22 19.86 1.44
CA LEU A 948 19.13 20.28 2.85
C LEU A 948 20.41 21.00 3.31
N ARG A 949 21.59 20.51 2.90
CA ARG A 949 22.87 21.20 3.19
C ARG A 949 22.97 22.57 2.53
N VAL A 950 22.41 22.72 1.33
CA VAL A 950 22.36 23.99 0.59
C VAL A 950 21.42 24.98 1.29
N CYS A 951 20.27 24.52 1.78
CA CYS A 951 19.25 25.34 2.43
C CYS A 951 19.48 25.55 3.94
N ARG A 952 20.62 25.13 4.50
CA ARG A 952 20.87 25.22 5.93
C ARG A 952 20.94 26.64 6.48
N GLY A 953 20.52 26.78 7.75
CA GLY A 953 20.61 28.00 8.54
C GLY A 953 19.62 29.07 8.09
N LEU A 954 18.49 28.70 7.49
CA LEU A 954 17.42 29.63 7.13
C LEU A 954 16.45 29.91 8.28
N ALA A 955 16.37 29.02 9.28
CA ALA A 955 15.57 29.22 10.49
C ALA A 955 15.84 30.59 11.15
N GLY A 956 14.77 31.26 11.57
CA GLY A 956 14.80 32.58 12.20
C GLY A 956 15.05 33.76 11.25
N LYS A 957 15.27 33.53 9.95
CA LYS A 957 15.41 34.59 8.93
C LYS A 957 14.07 34.92 8.28
N ILE A 958 13.98 36.13 7.72
CA ILE A 958 12.82 36.61 6.96
C ILE A 958 13.24 36.76 5.49
N LEU A 959 12.34 36.41 4.57
CA LEU A 959 12.52 36.58 3.13
C LEU A 959 12.52 38.07 2.73
N LEU A 960 13.48 38.46 1.89
CA LEU A 960 13.61 39.80 1.32
C LEU A 960 13.05 39.85 -0.10
N GLU A 961 12.71 41.06 -0.56
CA GLU A 961 12.34 41.32 -1.96
C GLU A 961 13.42 40.83 -2.93
N GLU A 962 12.97 40.40 -4.12
CA GLU A 962 13.88 39.97 -5.17
C GLU A 962 14.95 41.05 -5.41
N PRO A 963 16.23 40.66 -5.46
CA PRO A 963 17.30 41.63 -5.55
C PRO A 963 17.24 42.41 -6.89
N GLU A 964 17.54 43.71 -6.83
CA GLU A 964 17.37 44.63 -7.96
C GLU A 964 18.42 44.32 -9.05
N LYS A 965 17.97 44.02 -10.27
CA LYS A 965 18.86 43.76 -11.42
C LYS A 965 19.49 45.08 -11.89
N LEU A 966 20.80 45.21 -11.70
CA LEU A 966 21.58 46.30 -12.28
C LEU A 966 21.93 45.90 -13.72
N LEU A 967 21.32 46.57 -14.70
CA LEU A 967 21.62 46.37 -16.12
C LEU A 967 23.14 46.53 -16.34
N SER A 968 23.76 45.55 -17.00
CA SER A 968 25.17 45.66 -17.36
C SER A 968 25.37 46.86 -18.31
N GLU A 969 26.51 47.57 -18.24
CA GLU A 969 26.85 48.75 -19.07
C GLU A 969 26.73 48.55 -20.60
N ARG A 970 26.46 47.32 -21.08
CA ARG A 970 26.21 47.02 -22.51
C ARG A 970 24.74 46.98 -22.91
N GLU A 971 23.80 46.90 -21.97
CA GLU A 971 22.35 46.88 -22.27
C GLU A 971 21.74 48.28 -22.35
N SER A 972 22.40 49.30 -21.79
CA SER A 972 22.03 50.70 -21.95
C SER A 972 22.11 51.19 -23.40
N ASP A 973 22.92 50.55 -24.25
CA ASP A 973 23.08 50.92 -25.67
C ASP A 973 22.04 50.28 -26.62
N LYS A 974 21.12 49.43 -26.12
CA LYS A 974 20.09 48.75 -26.94
C LYS A 974 18.64 49.09 -26.58
N LYS A 975 18.39 50.00 -25.64
CA LYS A 975 17.03 50.46 -25.29
C LYS A 975 16.57 51.64 -26.17
N GLU A 976 16.41 51.39 -27.47
CA GLU A 976 15.54 52.20 -28.34
C GLU A 976 14.87 51.30 -29.41
N SER A 977 14.14 50.26 -28.98
CA SER A 977 12.94 49.75 -29.69
C SER A 977 12.45 48.45 -29.07
N ALA A 978 11.13 48.31 -28.98
CA ALA A 978 10.32 47.16 -28.57
C ALA A 978 10.00 47.10 -27.07
N GLY A 979 8.70 47.28 -26.79
CA GLY A 979 8.08 47.17 -25.48
C GLY A 979 8.06 45.73 -24.97
N SER A 980 8.03 45.65 -23.64
CA SER A 980 8.03 44.46 -22.79
C SER A 980 6.84 43.54 -23.05
N TYR A 981 7.12 42.30 -23.48
CA TYR A 981 6.27 41.12 -23.24
C TYR A 981 7.07 39.79 -23.31
N ASP A 982 8.33 39.79 -23.80
CA ASP A 982 9.13 38.57 -24.00
C ASP A 982 10.10 38.18 -22.84
N ASP A 983 10.21 38.96 -21.76
CA ASP A 983 11.33 38.80 -20.81
C ASP A 983 11.08 37.73 -19.72
N GLU A 984 9.83 37.43 -19.38
CA GLU A 984 9.45 36.44 -18.35
C GLU A 984 9.73 34.99 -18.79
N HIS A 985 9.47 34.67 -20.07
CA HIS A 985 9.65 33.32 -20.63
C HIS A 985 11.13 32.91 -20.78
N SER A 986 12.09 33.81 -20.53
CA SER A 986 13.54 33.57 -20.66
C SER A 986 14.27 33.44 -19.31
N ARG A 987 13.53 33.50 -18.19
CA ARG A 987 14.10 33.49 -16.84
C ARG A 987 14.73 32.11 -16.53
N THR A 988 16.06 32.11 -16.43
CA THR A 988 16.87 30.88 -16.17
C THR A 988 17.57 30.89 -14.82
N ILE A 989 17.54 32.02 -14.10
CA ILE A 989 18.18 32.18 -12.78
C ILE A 989 17.16 32.75 -11.79
N TYR A 990 17.09 32.14 -10.61
CA TYR A 990 16.32 32.60 -9.46
C TYR A 990 17.24 33.08 -8.34
N PHE A 991 16.81 34.14 -7.63
CA PHE A 991 17.54 34.72 -6.52
C PHE A 991 16.65 34.78 -5.29
N TYR A 992 17.11 34.24 -4.17
CA TYR A 992 16.43 34.30 -2.87
C TYR A 992 17.36 34.89 -1.83
N THR A 993 16.87 35.83 -1.03
CA THR A 993 17.67 36.47 0.03
C THR A 993 16.91 36.45 1.34
N TYR A 994 17.60 36.08 2.41
CA TYR A 994 17.06 35.92 3.75
C TYR A 994 17.90 36.69 4.75
N ARG A 995 17.25 37.34 5.72
CA ARG A 995 17.95 38.14 6.75
C ARG A 995 17.36 37.91 8.13
N SER A 996 18.23 37.81 9.13
CA SER A 996 17.90 37.93 10.55
C SER A 996 18.83 38.97 11.19
N ARG A 997 18.75 39.13 12.52
CA ARG A 997 19.73 39.94 13.29
C ARG A 997 21.13 39.31 13.30
N GLU A 998 21.21 38.00 13.08
CA GLU A 998 22.43 37.22 13.19
C GLU A 998 23.17 37.09 11.86
N GLY A 999 22.51 37.37 10.72
CA GLY A 999 23.17 37.31 9.43
C GLY A 999 22.25 37.41 8.22
N VAL A 1000 22.88 37.40 7.03
CA VAL A 1000 22.23 37.42 5.71
C VAL A 1000 22.63 36.18 4.92
N THR A 1001 21.70 35.61 4.17
CA THR A 1001 21.95 34.51 3.24
C THR A 1001 21.33 34.83 1.89
N ALA A 1002 22.11 34.75 0.82
CA ALA A 1002 21.62 34.89 -0.55
C ALA A 1002 21.91 33.63 -1.35
N MET A 1003 20.96 33.22 -2.18
CA MET A 1003 21.03 32.04 -3.03
C MET A 1003 20.79 32.47 -4.48
N ALA A 1004 21.63 32.00 -5.39
CA ALA A 1004 21.37 32.08 -6.83
C ALA A 1004 21.28 30.67 -7.40
N ILE A 1005 20.21 30.38 -8.15
CA ILE A 1005 19.85 29.04 -8.62
C ILE A 1005 19.71 29.07 -10.14
N ASN A 1006 20.50 28.27 -10.86
CA ASN A 1006 20.44 28.18 -12.32
C ASN A 1006 19.66 26.94 -12.76
N ILE A 1007 18.42 27.13 -13.24
CA ILE A 1007 17.57 26.04 -13.76
C ILE A 1007 17.85 25.73 -15.24
N GLY A 1008 18.43 26.69 -15.96
CA GLY A 1008 18.64 26.62 -17.39
C GLY A 1008 19.69 25.61 -17.82
N THR A 1009 19.80 25.41 -19.14
CA THR A 1009 20.73 24.45 -19.77
C THR A 1009 22.13 25.01 -20.01
N ASP A 1010 22.32 26.33 -19.85
CA ASP A 1010 23.59 27.02 -20.09
C ASP A 1010 24.22 27.60 -18.81
N PRO A 1011 25.56 27.62 -18.69
CA PRO A 1011 26.24 28.29 -17.59
C PRO A 1011 25.99 29.80 -17.60
N GLN A 1012 25.73 30.39 -16.44
CA GLN A 1012 25.45 31.81 -16.27
C GLN A 1012 26.47 32.47 -15.35
N VAL A 1013 26.79 33.75 -15.59
CA VAL A 1013 27.69 34.52 -14.71
C VAL A 1013 26.87 35.52 -13.90
N VAL A 1014 26.98 35.46 -12.58
CA VAL A 1014 26.25 36.35 -11.65
C VAL A 1014 27.20 37.08 -10.71
N ALA A 1015 26.81 38.29 -10.33
CA ALA A 1015 27.47 39.08 -9.30
C ALA A 1015 26.42 39.57 -8.30
N ILE A 1016 26.64 39.36 -7.00
CA ILE A 1016 25.69 39.74 -5.94
C ILE A 1016 26.35 40.80 -5.06
N GLN A 1017 25.80 42.02 -5.07
CA GLN A 1017 26.27 43.16 -4.29
C GLN A 1017 25.39 43.40 -3.07
N GLY A 1018 25.97 43.92 -1.98
CA GLY A 1018 25.24 44.25 -0.74
C GLY A 1018 25.65 43.45 0.50
N PHE A 1019 26.71 42.65 0.41
CA PHE A 1019 27.38 42.02 1.56
C PHE A 1019 28.60 42.86 1.99
N ASP A 1020 29.02 42.76 3.26
CA ASP A 1020 30.38 43.18 3.62
C ASP A 1020 31.36 42.14 3.04
N GLU A 1021 32.10 42.56 2.02
CA GLU A 1021 32.98 41.69 1.23
C GLU A 1021 34.07 41.01 2.05
N LYS A 1022 34.35 41.44 3.29
CA LYS A 1022 35.36 40.81 4.15
C LYS A 1022 34.80 39.76 5.12
N GLU A 1023 33.47 39.64 5.23
CA GLU A 1023 32.80 38.78 6.22
C GLU A 1023 31.83 37.75 5.60
N ALA A 1024 31.57 37.82 4.29
CA ALA A 1024 30.69 36.88 3.60
C ALA A 1024 31.45 35.62 3.12
N SER A 1025 30.97 34.44 3.48
CA SER A 1025 31.40 33.16 2.92
C SER A 1025 30.55 32.79 1.70
N PHE A 1026 31.11 32.03 0.76
CA PHE A 1026 30.39 31.50 -0.40
C PHE A 1026 30.64 30.02 -0.60
N GLU A 1027 29.64 29.34 -1.14
CA GLU A 1027 29.69 27.94 -1.58
C GLU A 1027 29.01 27.83 -2.94
N LEU A 1028 29.68 27.22 -3.90
CA LEU A 1028 29.19 27.01 -5.25
C LEU A 1028 29.06 25.50 -5.51
N TYR A 1029 27.88 25.08 -5.91
CA TYR A 1029 27.49 23.69 -6.09
C TYR A 1029 27.22 23.36 -7.57
N ASP A 1030 27.56 22.14 -8.00
CA ASP A 1030 27.14 21.59 -9.30
C ASP A 1030 25.72 21.00 -9.26
N HIS A 1031 25.23 20.48 -10.41
CA HIS A 1031 23.91 19.85 -10.51
C HIS A 1031 23.70 18.60 -9.64
N ARG A 1032 24.77 18.00 -9.13
CA ARG A 1032 24.68 16.86 -8.20
C ARG A 1032 24.72 17.35 -6.75
N GLY A 1033 24.96 18.63 -6.50
CA GLY A 1033 25.16 19.18 -5.17
C GLY A 1033 26.54 18.96 -4.59
N ILE A 1034 27.55 18.75 -5.43
CA ILE A 1034 28.96 18.70 -5.01
C ILE A 1034 29.52 20.13 -5.01
N VAL A 1035 30.20 20.51 -3.93
CA VAL A 1035 30.89 21.81 -3.83
C VAL A 1035 32.03 21.84 -4.84
N ILE A 1036 31.97 22.77 -5.79
CA ILE A 1036 33.00 23.00 -6.81
C ILE A 1036 33.92 24.17 -6.47
N SER A 1037 33.46 25.10 -5.62
CA SER A 1037 34.28 26.19 -5.08
C SER A 1037 33.67 26.72 -3.79
N GLU A 1038 34.50 27.05 -2.81
CA GLU A 1038 34.10 27.69 -1.56
C GLU A 1038 35.18 28.69 -1.10
N GLY A 1039 34.82 29.58 -0.18
CA GLY A 1039 35.77 30.48 0.45
C GLY A 1039 35.12 31.72 1.05
N VAL A 1040 35.94 32.68 1.48
CA VAL A 1040 35.49 34.03 1.84
C VAL A 1040 35.40 34.84 0.55
N ASN A 1041 34.32 35.60 0.39
CA ASN A 1041 34.17 36.56 -0.68
C ASN A 1041 35.35 37.54 -0.62
N GLN A 1042 35.90 37.94 -1.76
CA GLN A 1042 37.02 38.89 -1.81
C GLN A 1042 36.65 39.99 -2.80
N PRO A 1043 37.15 41.23 -2.61
CA PRO A 1043 36.81 42.37 -3.46
C PRO A 1043 37.05 42.13 -4.97
N ASP A 1044 38.01 41.28 -5.34
CA ASP A 1044 38.35 40.97 -6.74
C ASP A 1044 37.52 39.81 -7.34
N ARG A 1045 36.69 39.13 -6.55
CA ARG A 1045 35.84 37.99 -6.96
C ARG A 1045 34.36 38.40 -7.03
N GLU A 1046 34.05 39.43 -7.81
CA GLU A 1046 32.66 39.89 -7.98
C GLU A 1046 31.79 38.92 -8.80
N ASN A 1047 32.40 38.04 -9.62
CA ASN A 1047 31.68 37.22 -10.60
C ASN A 1047 31.79 35.72 -10.33
N PHE A 1048 30.64 35.05 -10.18
CA PHE A 1048 30.51 33.60 -10.03
C PHE A 1048 29.93 32.98 -11.30
N THR A 1049 30.48 31.85 -11.74
CA THR A 1049 29.92 31.09 -12.87
C THR A 1049 29.06 29.95 -12.34
N LEU A 1050 27.74 30.08 -12.43
CA LEU A 1050 26.79 29.02 -12.09
C LEU A 1050 26.62 28.07 -13.26
N LEU A 1051 26.92 26.80 -13.03
CA LEU A 1051 26.67 25.73 -14.00
C LEU A 1051 25.15 25.45 -14.12
N PRO A 1052 24.70 24.82 -15.22
CA PRO A 1052 23.33 24.30 -15.34
C PRO A 1052 22.98 23.39 -14.17
N GLY A 1053 21.84 23.63 -13.51
CA GLY A 1053 21.45 22.93 -12.28
C GLY A 1053 22.32 23.26 -11.06
N GLY A 1054 23.21 24.24 -11.13
CA GLY A 1054 24.09 24.64 -10.02
C GLY A 1054 23.46 25.72 -9.14
N ILE A 1055 23.97 25.82 -7.91
CA ILE A 1055 23.51 26.79 -6.91
C ILE A 1055 24.72 27.50 -6.30
N LEU A 1056 24.64 28.82 -6.17
CA LEU A 1056 25.56 29.63 -5.38
C LEU A 1056 24.86 30.03 -4.08
N VAL A 1057 25.51 29.85 -2.94
CA VAL A 1057 25.05 30.32 -1.64
C VAL A 1057 26.08 31.26 -1.03
N LEU A 1058 25.65 32.44 -0.61
CA LEU A 1058 26.44 33.44 0.10
C LEU A 1058 25.88 33.58 1.53
N ARG A 1059 26.73 33.52 2.55
CA ARG A 1059 26.34 33.66 3.96
C ARG A 1059 27.25 34.64 4.68
N GLN A 1060 26.68 35.65 5.32
CA GLN A 1060 27.38 36.60 6.19
C GLN A 1060 26.79 36.53 7.60
N GLY A 1061 27.63 36.30 8.62
CA GLY A 1061 27.24 36.47 10.02
C GLY A 1061 27.51 37.89 10.49
N THR A 1062 26.78 38.39 11.48
CA THR A 1062 27.12 39.65 12.14
C THR A 1062 28.29 39.42 13.09
N SER A 1063 29.44 40.06 12.83
CA SER A 1063 30.50 40.16 13.82
C SER A 1063 29.95 40.93 15.02
N ILE A 1064 29.84 40.28 16.18
CA ILE A 1064 29.57 40.98 17.43
C ILE A 1064 30.73 41.96 17.62
N PRO A 1065 30.49 43.28 17.77
CA PRO A 1065 31.56 44.20 18.11
C PRO A 1065 32.01 43.83 19.52
N THR A 1066 33.17 43.17 19.63
CA THR A 1066 33.86 42.98 20.90
C THR A 1066 34.05 44.35 21.54
N LYS A 1067 33.44 44.54 22.71
CA LYS A 1067 33.85 45.55 23.68
C LYS A 1067 34.36 44.87 24.92
#